data_AF-A0A8B8D7D2-F1
#
_entry.id   AF-A0A8B8D7D2-F1
#
_cell.length_a   1.000
_cell.length_b   1.000
_cell.length_c   1.000
_cell.angle_alpha   90.00
_cell.angle_beta   90.00
_cell.angle_gamma   90.00
#
_symmetry.space_group_name_H-M   'P 1'
#
loop_
_entity.id
_entity.type
_entity.pdbx_description
1 polymer ?
#
loop_
_entity_poly.entity_id
_entity_poly.type
_entity_poly.pdbx_seq_one_letter_code
_entity_poly.pdbx_strand_id
1 'polypeptide(L)'
;MGKEFIFGFMEASKAKDKAGDPSDIPLKLFITTPSQASVSVSISAPLAGNLYSGDTITVTKGVMKQVTLPKSLRLRGTERSNKAVQIVSSEEIVVFGINQADISTDGFLGIPADVLGMQYFVPSFFSNKEPYYKSAIVITGTKDRTELSIKIKSTNGGSVDFDSKKYANDNWLNTTIDRFESIQLSCRGDLTGTFINSSQRVSVFGGSTITNIGEGTTKDHIEEQIPPLNVWGKRFAVFPVPDTNPNFIRVLASEDNTVISVNNRQKQTLQHGEFYETHSNAFYLLSSNKPVLTVQYIPSGTCHRHNNSHCHNGDPAMTLVPPIEQSNVLYTFLTPMSSQNVNFENLFIFMLQGSDHRGITLDRKPVPNRDFVGVVHQNNVTSGYIKIPPGSHTIGHSSGHVPFGGILYGGILYESYAFPVGQRFTPINQDCTPSHMTVGDGLDNDCDGRVDEEVCYDFVDNDGDGQKDEDCITELSTTRQTTKSTTTPKPTTTPKPTTTTPKSTTTTKPTTTTSKPTTKTPKPTTISKPTTKIPKPATTTRKSVSTTTPKPTTTPNLTTTTTLKQPPPPSTTTKTSTTSIPNPKTKTLTTIPTTHRSQSTTIKDLNPKTTPTNEMDFDQIRPQWLTLAEFGVIGGVAVVLLGALGMCCKRCWGLIKNRDDDDDEEDEELRRRRRNKARLALGAPSIRPMYQ
;
A
#
# COMPACT_ATOMS: atom_id res chain seq x y z
N MET A 1 -3.25 11.16 -9.05
CA MET A 1 -3.95 11.78 -7.89
C MET A 1 -5.43 11.86 -8.24
N GLY A 2 -6.31 12.49 -7.46
CA GLY A 2 -7.69 12.65 -7.94
C GLY A 2 -8.55 13.71 -7.26
N LYS A 3 -9.76 13.91 -7.82
CA LYS A 3 -10.78 14.87 -7.32
C LYS A 3 -12.02 14.22 -6.70
N GLU A 4 -12.28 12.94 -6.93
CA GLU A 4 -13.35 12.17 -6.29
C GLU A 4 -12.81 10.82 -5.79
N PHE A 5 -13.20 10.42 -4.58
CA PHE A 5 -12.91 9.11 -3.97
C PHE A 5 -14.18 8.54 -3.38
N ILE A 6 -14.44 7.24 -3.59
CA ILE A 6 -15.62 6.54 -3.08
C ILE A 6 -15.19 5.18 -2.53
N PHE A 7 -15.28 4.96 -1.21
CA PHE A 7 -14.91 3.70 -0.57
C PHE A 7 -15.65 3.45 0.76
N GLY A 8 -15.70 2.19 1.21
CA GLY A 8 -16.11 1.78 2.55
C GLY A 8 -14.92 1.20 3.34
N PHE A 9 -14.95 1.31 4.67
CA PHE A 9 -13.88 0.83 5.55
C PHE A 9 -14.13 -0.59 6.05
N MET A 10 -13.10 -1.44 6.05
CA MET A 10 -13.21 -2.85 6.47
C MET A 10 -13.47 -2.99 7.98
N GLU A 11 -14.07 -4.11 8.38
CA GLU A 11 -14.10 -4.53 9.78
C GLU A 11 -12.68 -4.75 10.32
N ALA A 12 -12.21 -3.83 11.16
CA ALA A 12 -11.05 -4.03 12.04
C ALA A 12 -11.51 -4.66 13.37
N SER A 13 -10.89 -5.75 13.81
CA SER A 13 -11.16 -6.42 15.09
C SER A 13 -10.01 -6.22 16.09
N LYS A 14 -10.35 -6.13 17.39
CA LYS A 14 -9.39 -5.84 18.47
C LYS A 14 -8.35 -6.95 18.64
N ALA A 15 -7.06 -6.58 18.62
CA ALA A 15 -5.96 -7.51 18.89
C ALA A 15 -5.91 -7.99 20.34
N LYS A 16 -6.32 -7.15 21.28
CA LYS A 16 -6.23 -7.42 22.72
C LYS A 16 -7.18 -8.53 23.20
N ASP A 17 -8.35 -8.63 22.58
CA ASP A 17 -9.44 -9.47 23.04
C ASP A 17 -9.44 -10.86 22.38
N LYS A 18 -9.66 -11.91 23.18
CA LYS A 18 -9.70 -13.32 22.72
C LYS A 18 -10.95 -13.68 21.90
N ALA A 19 -11.79 -12.70 21.58
CA ALA A 19 -13.02 -12.86 20.80
C ALA A 19 -12.91 -12.27 19.38
N GLY A 20 -11.92 -11.40 19.11
CA GLY A 20 -11.86 -10.62 17.88
C GLY A 20 -13.02 -9.62 17.76
N ASP A 21 -13.41 -8.98 18.86
CA ASP A 21 -14.55 -8.05 18.88
C ASP A 21 -14.33 -6.86 17.93
N PRO A 22 -15.35 -6.37 17.20
CA PRO A 22 -15.18 -5.31 16.22
C PRO A 22 -14.80 -3.97 16.87
N SER A 23 -13.94 -3.21 16.20
CA SER A 23 -13.39 -1.94 16.67
C SER A 23 -14.47 -0.93 17.09
N ASP A 24 -14.19 -0.27 18.22
CA ASP A 24 -14.90 0.85 18.79
C ASP A 24 -14.12 2.18 18.73
N ILE A 25 -13.01 2.23 17.98
CA ILE A 25 -12.22 3.44 17.70
C ILE A 25 -12.75 4.14 16.43
N PRO A 26 -12.84 5.49 16.39
CA PRO A 26 -13.14 6.26 15.18
C PRO A 26 -12.19 5.96 14.00
N LEU A 27 -12.65 6.24 12.79
CA LEU A 27 -11.87 6.13 11.56
C LEU A 27 -11.15 7.47 11.29
N LYS A 28 -10.00 7.45 10.64
CA LYS A 28 -9.24 8.67 10.29
C LYS A 28 -8.99 8.73 8.79
N LEU A 29 -9.19 9.91 8.21
CA LEU A 29 -8.69 10.28 6.89
C LEU A 29 -7.57 11.30 7.04
N PHE A 30 -6.55 11.21 6.19
CA PHE A 30 -5.51 12.23 6.07
C PHE A 30 -5.43 12.71 4.62
N ILE A 31 -5.59 14.02 4.42
CA ILE A 31 -5.76 14.61 3.08
C ILE A 31 -4.72 15.71 2.85
N THR A 32 -4.08 15.70 1.68
CA THR A 32 -3.12 16.72 1.22
C THR A 32 -3.32 17.02 -0.27
N THR A 33 -2.60 18.01 -0.80
CA THR A 33 -2.66 18.42 -2.21
C THR A 33 -1.28 18.81 -2.77
N PRO A 34 -0.97 18.51 -4.04
CA PRO A 34 0.15 19.13 -4.75
C PRO A 34 -0.15 20.58 -5.17
N SER A 35 -1.42 21.00 -5.16
CA SER A 35 -1.88 22.25 -5.76
C SER A 35 -1.35 23.47 -5.02
N GLN A 36 -0.89 24.47 -5.76
CA GLN A 36 -0.50 25.77 -5.22
C GLN A 36 -1.73 26.59 -4.76
N ALA A 37 -2.94 26.21 -5.20
CA ALA A 37 -4.19 26.82 -4.77
C ALA A 37 -4.66 26.27 -3.41
N SER A 38 -5.55 27.01 -2.73
CA SER A 38 -6.30 26.48 -1.59
C SER A 38 -7.43 25.58 -2.11
N VAL A 39 -7.41 24.31 -1.72
CA VAL A 39 -8.34 23.29 -2.22
C VAL A 39 -9.49 23.11 -1.24
N SER A 40 -10.72 23.29 -1.71
CA SER A 40 -11.91 22.95 -0.93
C SER A 40 -12.17 21.45 -1.05
N VAL A 41 -12.39 20.76 0.08
CA VAL A 41 -12.67 19.32 0.12
C VAL A 41 -13.92 19.07 0.96
N SER A 42 -14.91 18.41 0.36
CA SER A 42 -16.14 17.95 1.01
C SER A 42 -16.02 16.45 1.30
N ILE A 43 -16.33 16.02 2.53
CA ILE A 43 -16.32 14.62 2.96
C ILE A 43 -17.71 14.27 3.47
N SER A 44 -18.33 13.21 2.95
CA SER A 44 -19.70 12.82 3.32
C SER A 44 -19.89 11.29 3.31
N ALA A 45 -21.00 10.82 3.86
CA ALA A 45 -21.45 9.44 3.71
C ALA A 45 -22.89 9.45 3.16
N PRO A 46 -23.10 9.56 1.83
CA PRO A 46 -24.37 10.03 1.25
C PRO A 46 -25.61 9.21 1.63
N LEU A 47 -25.49 7.89 1.75
CA LEU A 47 -26.59 7.00 2.16
C LEU A 47 -26.60 6.69 3.68
N ALA A 48 -25.69 7.29 4.44
CA ALA A 48 -25.53 7.14 5.90
C ALA A 48 -25.41 8.51 6.61
N GLY A 49 -26.07 9.55 6.09
CA GLY A 49 -26.06 10.91 6.65
C GLY A 49 -26.57 11.03 8.10
N ASN A 50 -27.30 10.01 8.59
CA ASN A 50 -27.72 9.88 9.99
C ASN A 50 -26.62 9.35 10.92
N LEU A 51 -25.55 8.76 10.36
CA LEU A 51 -24.36 8.30 11.08
C LEU A 51 -23.25 9.36 11.05
N TYR A 52 -23.19 10.16 10.00
CA TYR A 52 -22.18 11.20 9.78
C TYR A 52 -22.77 12.36 8.97
N SER A 53 -22.76 13.57 9.53
CA SER A 53 -23.31 14.78 8.90
C SER A 53 -22.53 15.28 7.68
N GLY A 54 -21.33 14.76 7.44
CA GLY A 54 -20.35 15.35 6.56
C GLY A 54 -19.51 16.44 7.23
N ASP A 55 -18.37 16.72 6.61
CA ASP A 55 -17.43 17.79 6.93
C ASP A 55 -17.03 18.54 5.65
N THR A 56 -16.53 19.76 5.77
CA THR A 56 -15.87 20.49 4.68
C THR A 56 -14.62 21.18 5.22
N ILE A 57 -13.49 20.95 4.55
CA ILE A 57 -12.18 21.46 4.96
C ILE A 57 -11.50 22.22 3.81
N THR A 58 -10.50 23.03 4.16
CA THR A 58 -9.56 23.61 3.19
C THR A 58 -8.19 22.99 3.38
N VAL A 59 -7.61 22.51 2.27
CA VAL A 59 -6.28 21.88 2.19
C VAL A 59 -5.36 22.78 1.38
N THR A 60 -4.07 22.81 1.71
CA THR A 60 -3.04 23.66 1.07
C THR A 60 -1.74 22.87 0.90
N LYS A 61 -0.94 23.19 -0.12
CA LYS A 61 0.31 22.46 -0.42
C LYS A 61 1.18 22.23 0.81
N GLY A 62 1.61 20.98 1.01
CA GLY A 62 2.50 20.60 2.11
C GLY A 62 1.85 20.58 3.51
N VAL A 63 0.51 20.69 3.61
CA VAL A 63 -0.22 20.60 4.89
C VAL A 63 -1.17 19.41 4.84
N MET A 64 -0.82 18.33 5.54
CA MET A 64 -1.73 17.22 5.81
C MET A 64 -2.87 17.69 6.74
N LYS A 65 -4.12 17.37 6.39
CA LYS A 65 -5.32 17.60 7.21
C LYS A 65 -5.90 16.26 7.67
N GLN A 66 -6.04 16.06 8.97
CA GLN A 66 -6.79 14.93 9.52
C GLN A 66 -8.30 15.27 9.54
N VAL A 67 -9.13 14.33 9.12
CA VAL A 67 -10.58 14.30 9.37
C VAL A 67 -10.88 13.02 10.17
N THR A 68 -11.78 13.09 11.15
CA THR A 68 -12.12 11.94 12.00
C THR A 68 -13.58 11.54 11.76
N LEU A 69 -13.76 10.36 11.18
CA LEU A 69 -15.07 9.84 10.82
C LEU A 69 -15.63 8.92 11.93
N PRO A 70 -16.95 8.92 12.14
CA PRO A 70 -17.56 8.10 13.19
C PRO A 70 -17.47 6.61 12.86
N LYS A 71 -17.04 5.84 13.86
CA LYS A 71 -16.84 4.36 13.81
C LYS A 71 -18.04 3.54 13.30
N SER A 72 -19.24 4.12 13.29
CA SER A 72 -20.45 3.52 12.74
C SER A 72 -20.44 3.38 11.21
N LEU A 73 -19.52 4.05 10.51
CA LEU A 73 -19.25 3.85 9.08
C LEU A 73 -18.36 2.62 8.79
N ARG A 74 -17.79 1.97 9.81
CA ARG A 74 -17.03 0.73 9.64
C ARG A 74 -17.96 -0.44 9.31
N LEU A 75 -17.55 -1.29 8.36
CA LEU A 75 -18.28 -2.50 8.01
C LEU A 75 -18.14 -3.58 9.11
N ARG A 76 -19.04 -4.57 9.14
CA ARG A 76 -19.07 -5.66 10.14
C ARG A 76 -19.54 -6.99 9.55
N GLY A 77 -18.74 -8.04 9.70
CA GLY A 77 -19.03 -9.37 9.17
C GLY A 77 -19.21 -9.42 7.66
N THR A 78 -19.97 -10.40 7.17
CA THR A 78 -20.46 -10.37 5.78
C THR A 78 -21.76 -9.57 5.77
N GLU A 79 -21.76 -8.35 5.23
CA GLU A 79 -22.93 -7.47 5.17
C GLU A 79 -23.02 -6.68 3.84
N ARG A 80 -24.24 -6.25 3.53
CA ARG A 80 -24.59 -5.24 2.51
C ARG A 80 -25.02 -3.97 3.24
N SER A 81 -24.50 -2.80 2.86
CA SER A 81 -24.40 -1.67 3.77
C SER A 81 -24.30 -0.31 3.06
N ASN A 82 -24.95 0.73 3.61
CA ASN A 82 -24.99 2.08 3.04
C ASN A 82 -23.88 3.02 3.55
N LYS A 83 -22.80 2.46 4.11
CA LYS A 83 -21.78 3.19 4.89
C LYS A 83 -20.65 3.83 4.06
N ALA A 84 -20.72 3.80 2.72
CA ALA A 84 -19.66 4.33 1.89
C ALA A 84 -19.42 5.83 2.12
N VAL A 85 -18.14 6.21 2.11
CA VAL A 85 -17.66 7.57 2.23
C VAL A 85 -17.35 8.11 0.84
N GLN A 86 -17.79 9.33 0.57
CA GLN A 86 -17.46 10.11 -0.63
C GLN A 86 -16.59 11.30 -0.21
N ILE A 87 -15.46 11.49 -0.90
CA ILE A 87 -14.62 12.68 -0.80
C ILE A 87 -14.63 13.36 -2.17
N VAL A 88 -14.92 14.67 -2.22
CA VAL A 88 -14.92 15.47 -3.45
C VAL A 88 -14.13 16.75 -3.23
N SER A 89 -13.22 17.09 -4.13
CA SER A 89 -12.37 18.28 -4.05
C SER A 89 -12.43 19.15 -5.31
N SER A 90 -12.09 20.44 -5.18
CA SER A 90 -11.99 21.35 -6.32
C SER A 90 -10.78 21.04 -7.21
N GLU A 91 -9.68 20.60 -6.59
CA GLU A 91 -8.41 20.24 -7.25
C GLU A 91 -7.88 18.91 -6.73
N GLU A 92 -6.83 18.41 -7.39
CA GLU A 92 -6.13 17.18 -7.03
C GLU A 92 -5.80 17.10 -5.53
N ILE A 93 -6.14 15.97 -4.92
CA ILE A 93 -5.73 15.61 -3.58
C ILE A 93 -5.12 14.19 -3.55
N VAL A 94 -4.39 13.92 -2.48
CA VAL A 94 -4.04 12.56 -2.04
C VAL A 94 -4.78 12.32 -0.72
N VAL A 95 -5.35 11.13 -0.60
CA VAL A 95 -6.08 10.66 0.59
C VAL A 95 -5.38 9.42 1.12
N PHE A 96 -5.18 9.35 2.44
CA PHE A 96 -4.83 8.12 3.15
C PHE A 96 -5.97 7.80 4.12
N GLY A 97 -6.38 6.54 4.17
CA GLY A 97 -7.25 6.03 5.23
C GLY A 97 -6.41 5.36 6.31
N ILE A 98 -6.77 5.57 7.58
CA ILE A 98 -6.22 4.84 8.72
C ILE A 98 -7.38 4.23 9.51
N ASN A 99 -7.34 2.91 9.65
CA ASN A 99 -8.32 2.10 10.36
C ASN A 99 -7.63 1.48 11.58
N GLN A 100 -8.31 1.46 12.72
CA GLN A 100 -7.70 1.13 14.02
C GLN A 100 -8.68 0.34 14.90
N ALA A 101 -8.16 -0.56 15.72
CA ALA A 101 -8.82 -1.22 16.84
C ALA A 101 -7.96 -1.12 18.12
N ASP A 102 -8.42 -1.64 19.27
CA ASP A 102 -7.61 -1.58 20.50
C ASP A 102 -6.36 -2.46 20.36
N ILE A 103 -5.19 -1.80 20.33
CA ILE A 103 -3.87 -2.40 20.07
C ILE A 103 -3.80 -2.97 18.64
N SER A 104 -4.34 -2.23 17.65
CA SER A 104 -4.33 -2.63 16.24
C SER A 104 -4.48 -1.43 15.31
N THR A 105 -3.68 -1.35 14.24
CA THR A 105 -3.72 -0.30 13.20
C THR A 105 -3.20 -0.83 11.87
N ASP A 106 -3.79 -0.38 10.77
CA ASP A 106 -3.17 -0.41 9.44
C ASP A 106 -3.69 0.78 8.62
N GLY A 107 -3.20 0.95 7.40
CA GLY A 107 -3.56 2.07 6.54
C GLY A 107 -3.55 1.74 5.06
N PHE A 108 -4.18 2.61 4.26
CA PHE A 108 -4.23 2.44 2.81
C PHE A 108 -4.07 3.77 2.07
N LEU A 109 -3.49 3.68 0.87
CA LEU A 109 -3.49 4.76 -0.10
C LEU A 109 -4.85 4.81 -0.81
N GLY A 110 -5.55 5.94 -0.69
CA GLY A 110 -6.84 6.16 -1.34
C GLY A 110 -6.72 6.21 -2.85
N ILE A 111 -7.42 5.31 -3.56
CA ILE A 111 -7.47 5.26 -5.02
C ILE A 111 -8.62 6.15 -5.55
N PRO A 112 -8.33 7.09 -6.47
CA PRO A 112 -9.32 7.96 -7.13
C PRO A 112 -10.40 7.21 -7.93
N ALA A 113 -11.61 7.76 -7.98
CA ALA A 113 -12.78 7.14 -8.63
C ALA A 113 -12.68 7.03 -10.17
N ASP A 114 -11.87 7.87 -10.80
CA ASP A 114 -11.48 7.85 -12.21
C ASP A 114 -10.32 6.88 -12.51
N VAL A 115 -9.54 6.48 -11.50
CA VAL A 115 -8.57 5.39 -11.56
C VAL A 115 -9.23 4.01 -11.36
N LEU A 116 -10.21 3.89 -10.45
CA LEU A 116 -10.91 2.63 -10.14
C LEU A 116 -11.40 1.88 -11.39
N GLY A 117 -11.15 0.58 -11.49
CA GLY A 117 -11.49 -0.23 -12.66
C GLY A 117 -12.68 -1.17 -12.45
N MET A 118 -12.82 -2.12 -13.38
CA MET A 118 -13.93 -3.08 -13.43
C MET A 118 -13.52 -4.51 -13.03
N GLN A 119 -12.21 -4.80 -13.03
CA GLN A 119 -11.65 -6.14 -12.84
C GLN A 119 -10.53 -6.15 -11.80
N TYR A 120 -10.60 -7.10 -10.87
CA TYR A 120 -9.69 -7.25 -9.74
C TYR A 120 -9.46 -8.73 -9.43
N PHE A 121 -8.22 -9.13 -9.14
CA PHE A 121 -7.95 -10.28 -8.27
C PHE A 121 -7.52 -9.75 -6.91
N VAL A 122 -8.21 -10.18 -5.86
CA VAL A 122 -8.03 -9.60 -4.52
C VAL A 122 -7.00 -10.40 -3.72
N PRO A 123 -5.96 -9.76 -3.16
CA PRO A 123 -5.11 -10.38 -2.14
C PRO A 123 -5.77 -10.33 -0.76
N SER A 124 -5.47 -11.32 0.07
CA SER A 124 -5.76 -11.30 1.52
C SER A 124 -4.69 -12.08 2.28
N PHE A 125 -4.82 -12.19 3.59
CA PHE A 125 -4.12 -13.19 4.37
C PHE A 125 -5.09 -13.99 5.26
N PHE A 126 -4.71 -15.21 5.63
CA PHE A 126 -5.46 -15.99 6.60
C PHE A 126 -4.55 -16.93 7.41
N SER A 127 -4.71 -16.89 8.73
CA SER A 127 -4.17 -17.88 9.65
C SER A 127 -5.30 -18.70 10.27
N ASN A 128 -5.08 -20.00 10.45
CA ASN A 128 -6.04 -20.88 11.10
C ASN A 128 -5.84 -20.99 12.63
N LYS A 129 -4.85 -20.29 13.22
CA LYS A 129 -4.46 -20.43 14.65
C LYS A 129 -5.59 -20.12 15.63
N GLU A 130 -6.49 -19.19 15.31
CA GLU A 130 -7.60 -18.74 16.18
C GLU A 130 -8.96 -18.87 15.48
N PRO A 131 -10.08 -19.11 16.20
CA PRO A 131 -11.37 -19.40 15.57
C PRO A 131 -12.01 -18.16 14.92
N TYR A 132 -11.72 -16.96 15.43
CA TYR A 132 -12.33 -15.69 15.01
C TYR A 132 -11.61 -15.00 13.84
N TYR A 133 -10.39 -15.43 13.46
CA TYR A 133 -9.66 -14.88 12.31
C TYR A 133 -10.43 -15.07 11.00
N LYS A 134 -10.51 -14.03 10.18
CA LYS A 134 -11.11 -14.06 8.84
C LYS A 134 -10.34 -13.15 7.90
N SER A 135 -10.10 -13.62 6.69
CA SER A 135 -9.85 -12.72 5.56
C SER A 135 -11.14 -11.96 5.23
N ALA A 136 -11.02 -10.80 4.61
CA ALA A 136 -12.15 -10.05 4.11
C ALA A 136 -11.85 -9.30 2.81
N ILE A 137 -12.93 -9.05 2.07
CA ILE A 137 -12.97 -8.24 0.86
C ILE A 137 -14.08 -7.21 1.03
N VAL A 138 -13.82 -5.95 0.69
CA VAL A 138 -14.85 -4.91 0.59
C VAL A 138 -14.99 -4.48 -0.86
N ILE A 139 -16.23 -4.33 -1.33
CA ILE A 139 -16.57 -3.78 -2.66
C ILE A 139 -17.49 -2.58 -2.42
N THR A 140 -17.30 -1.47 -3.14
CA THR A 140 -18.17 -0.28 -3.04
C THR A 140 -18.53 0.27 -4.43
N GLY A 141 -19.82 0.53 -4.65
CA GLY A 141 -20.36 0.96 -5.93
C GLY A 141 -20.13 2.46 -6.21
N THR A 142 -19.59 2.79 -7.39
CA THR A 142 -19.46 4.18 -7.85
C THR A 142 -20.67 4.67 -8.67
N LYS A 143 -21.54 3.75 -9.12
CA LYS A 143 -22.73 4.01 -9.93
C LYS A 143 -23.86 3.01 -9.60
N ASP A 144 -25.10 3.45 -9.81
CA ASP A 144 -26.29 2.65 -9.55
C ASP A 144 -26.43 1.46 -10.51
N ARG A 145 -26.97 0.35 -10.01
CA ARG A 145 -27.20 -0.91 -10.70
C ARG A 145 -25.94 -1.47 -11.36
N THR A 146 -24.80 -1.35 -10.68
CA THR A 146 -23.57 -2.00 -11.10
C THR A 146 -23.71 -3.51 -10.86
N GLU A 147 -23.79 -4.28 -11.94
CA GLU A 147 -23.74 -5.74 -11.88
C GLU A 147 -22.35 -6.22 -11.43
N LEU A 148 -22.32 -7.19 -10.51
CA LEU A 148 -21.14 -7.86 -9.99
C LEU A 148 -21.18 -9.36 -10.30
N SER A 149 -20.06 -9.89 -10.77
CA SER A 149 -19.80 -11.32 -10.95
C SER A 149 -18.50 -11.67 -10.25
N ILE A 150 -18.61 -12.35 -9.11
CA ILE A 150 -17.49 -12.61 -8.19
C ILE A 150 -17.21 -14.11 -8.14
N LYS A 151 -16.00 -14.54 -8.51
CA LYS A 151 -15.55 -15.93 -8.38
C LYS A 151 -14.75 -16.08 -7.09
N ILE A 152 -15.40 -16.63 -6.06
CA ILE A 152 -14.81 -16.79 -4.73
C ILE A 152 -13.65 -17.79 -4.80
N LYS A 153 -12.46 -17.38 -4.34
CA LYS A 153 -11.40 -18.32 -3.92
C LYS A 153 -11.43 -18.46 -2.41
N SER A 154 -11.11 -19.64 -1.89
CA SER A 154 -11.16 -19.89 -0.45
C SER A 154 -10.34 -21.12 -0.05
N THR A 155 -9.39 -20.94 0.88
CA THR A 155 -8.62 -22.06 1.47
C THR A 155 -9.27 -22.57 2.78
N ASN A 156 -8.65 -23.53 3.47
CA ASN A 156 -9.10 -24.06 4.78
C ASN A 156 -10.53 -24.67 4.80
N GLY A 157 -11.15 -24.90 3.63
CA GLY A 157 -12.56 -25.29 3.54
C GLY A 157 -13.52 -24.15 3.92
N GLY A 158 -13.03 -22.91 3.97
CA GLY A 158 -13.82 -21.72 4.28
C GLY A 158 -14.84 -21.39 3.18
N SER A 159 -15.78 -20.53 3.53
CA SER A 159 -16.86 -20.10 2.64
C SER A 159 -17.35 -18.71 3.03
N VAL A 160 -17.90 -17.99 2.06
CA VAL A 160 -18.62 -16.73 2.28
C VAL A 160 -20.12 -17.06 2.37
N ASP A 161 -20.77 -16.66 3.45
CA ASP A 161 -22.23 -16.74 3.62
C ASP A 161 -22.83 -15.34 3.40
N PHE A 162 -23.47 -15.09 2.24
CA PHE A 162 -23.95 -13.78 1.76
C PHE A 162 -25.38 -13.91 1.19
N ASP A 163 -26.25 -12.91 1.45
CA ASP A 163 -27.68 -12.90 1.04
C ASP A 163 -28.39 -14.27 1.29
N SER A 164 -28.17 -14.84 2.48
CA SER A 164 -28.66 -16.17 2.93
C SER A 164 -28.19 -17.38 2.10
N LYS A 165 -27.20 -17.21 1.21
CA LYS A 165 -26.60 -18.29 0.43
C LYS A 165 -25.11 -18.48 0.77
N LYS A 166 -24.70 -19.75 0.78
CA LYS A 166 -23.32 -20.18 1.00
C LYS A 166 -22.55 -20.29 -0.31
N TYR A 167 -21.35 -19.70 -0.35
CA TYR A 167 -20.44 -19.73 -1.49
C TYR A 167 -19.09 -20.32 -1.05
N ALA A 168 -18.77 -21.50 -1.57
CA ALA A 168 -17.50 -22.18 -1.35
C ALA A 168 -16.44 -21.76 -2.41
N ASN A 169 -15.24 -22.34 -2.32
CA ASN A 169 -14.19 -22.12 -3.32
C ASN A 169 -14.67 -22.41 -4.77
N ASP A 170 -14.21 -21.59 -5.72
CA ASP A 170 -14.58 -21.56 -7.14
C ASP A 170 -16.08 -21.39 -7.44
N ASN A 171 -16.90 -21.01 -6.44
CA ASN A 171 -18.31 -20.66 -6.64
C ASN A 171 -18.45 -19.23 -7.18
N TRP A 172 -19.42 -19.02 -8.08
CA TRP A 172 -19.81 -17.69 -8.55
C TRP A 172 -20.90 -17.07 -7.66
N LEU A 173 -20.64 -15.85 -7.18
CA LEU A 173 -21.56 -14.94 -6.51
C LEU A 173 -21.87 -13.81 -7.49
N ASN A 174 -23.08 -13.84 -8.05
CA ASN A 174 -23.59 -12.80 -8.94
C ASN A 174 -24.61 -11.96 -8.16
N THR A 175 -24.47 -10.64 -8.20
CA THR A 175 -25.35 -9.70 -7.48
C THR A 175 -25.27 -8.30 -8.11
N THR A 176 -25.97 -7.32 -7.54
CA THR A 176 -25.84 -5.89 -7.93
C THR A 176 -25.39 -5.05 -6.73
N ILE A 177 -24.78 -3.90 -7.02
CA ILE A 177 -24.39 -2.87 -6.05
C ILE A 177 -24.77 -1.48 -6.59
N ASP A 178 -25.37 -0.65 -5.74
CA ASP A 178 -25.76 0.74 -6.08
C ASP A 178 -24.68 1.77 -5.69
N ARG A 179 -24.83 3.05 -6.10
CA ARG A 179 -23.84 4.07 -5.75
C ARG A 179 -23.84 4.35 -4.25
N PHE A 180 -22.66 4.38 -3.65
CA PHE A 180 -22.45 4.51 -2.20
C PHE A 180 -22.98 3.33 -1.35
N GLU A 181 -23.33 2.22 -1.99
CA GLU A 181 -23.50 0.95 -1.31
C GLU A 181 -22.14 0.22 -1.21
N SER A 182 -21.90 -0.44 -0.09
CA SER A 182 -20.73 -1.27 0.19
C SER A 182 -21.16 -2.69 0.57
N ILE A 183 -20.43 -3.68 0.04
CA ILE A 183 -20.56 -5.10 0.39
C ILE A 183 -19.24 -5.53 1.04
N GLN A 184 -19.28 -6.07 2.25
CA GLN A 184 -18.16 -6.81 2.84
C GLN A 184 -18.43 -8.32 2.74
N LEU A 185 -17.43 -9.09 2.28
CA LEU A 185 -17.43 -10.54 2.27
C LEU A 185 -16.32 -11.04 3.20
N SER A 186 -16.65 -11.77 4.26
CA SER A 186 -15.69 -12.33 5.21
C SER A 186 -15.62 -13.86 5.11
N CYS A 187 -14.43 -14.45 5.27
CA CYS A 187 -14.22 -15.91 5.18
C CYS A 187 -13.24 -16.46 6.22
N ARG A 188 -13.52 -17.64 6.80
CA ARG A 188 -12.54 -18.40 7.61
C ARG A 188 -11.65 -19.30 6.73
N GLY A 189 -10.98 -18.65 5.79
CA GLY A 189 -10.04 -19.18 4.81
C GLY A 189 -9.32 -18.02 4.14
N ASP A 190 -8.32 -18.28 3.31
CA ASP A 190 -7.67 -17.23 2.52
C ASP A 190 -8.50 -16.96 1.26
N LEU A 191 -8.92 -15.70 1.04
CA LEU A 191 -9.68 -15.26 -0.13
C LEU A 191 -8.79 -14.86 -1.31
N THR A 192 -7.45 -14.95 -1.18
CA THR A 192 -6.48 -14.54 -2.21
C THR A 192 -6.79 -15.17 -3.56
N GLY A 193 -6.82 -14.35 -4.61
CA GLY A 193 -7.16 -14.76 -5.97
C GLY A 193 -8.66 -14.78 -6.26
N THR A 194 -9.51 -14.34 -5.33
CA THR A 194 -10.93 -14.07 -5.60
C THR A 194 -11.03 -13.03 -6.71
N PHE A 195 -11.72 -13.39 -7.79
CA PHE A 195 -11.90 -12.53 -8.96
C PHE A 195 -13.19 -11.74 -8.84
N ILE A 196 -13.14 -10.43 -9.08
CA ILE A 196 -14.30 -9.56 -9.21
C ILE A 196 -14.31 -9.00 -10.63
N ASN A 197 -15.41 -9.23 -11.35
CA ASN A 197 -15.72 -8.54 -12.60
C ASN A 197 -17.03 -7.76 -12.42
N SER A 198 -17.04 -6.51 -12.86
CA SER A 198 -18.16 -5.58 -12.67
C SER A 198 -18.51 -4.83 -13.95
N SER A 199 -19.78 -4.43 -14.10
CA SER A 199 -20.26 -3.72 -15.30
C SER A 199 -19.94 -2.22 -15.31
N GLN A 200 -19.47 -1.67 -14.20
CA GLN A 200 -19.02 -0.28 -14.02
C GLN A 200 -17.88 -0.25 -12.98
N ARG A 201 -17.16 0.87 -12.86
CA ARG A 201 -16.05 1.03 -11.92
C ARG A 201 -16.50 0.81 -10.47
N VAL A 202 -15.73 0.06 -9.67
CA VAL A 202 -15.98 -0.18 -8.24
C VAL A 202 -14.71 -0.03 -7.42
N SER A 203 -14.83 0.37 -6.15
CA SER A 203 -13.70 0.32 -5.22
C SER A 203 -13.61 -1.05 -4.59
N VAL A 204 -12.40 -1.58 -4.46
CA VAL A 204 -12.13 -2.91 -3.87
C VAL A 204 -11.04 -2.82 -2.81
N PHE A 205 -11.23 -3.50 -1.69
CA PHE A 205 -10.21 -3.71 -0.64
C PHE A 205 -10.00 -5.20 -0.42
N GLY A 206 -8.79 -5.57 -0.02
CA GLY A 206 -8.39 -6.92 0.36
C GLY A 206 -7.56 -6.91 1.63
N GLY A 207 -7.70 -7.95 2.45
CA GLY A 207 -7.01 -8.02 3.75
C GLY A 207 -7.63 -9.01 4.72
N SER A 208 -7.54 -8.71 6.02
CA SER A 208 -8.01 -9.58 7.09
C SER A 208 -8.58 -8.76 8.25
N THR A 209 -9.77 -9.14 8.72
CA THR A 209 -10.43 -8.49 9.87
C THR A 209 -9.61 -8.55 11.16
N ILE A 210 -8.86 -9.64 11.32
CA ILE A 210 -7.76 -9.84 12.25
C ILE A 210 -7.03 -11.14 11.85
N THR A 211 -5.70 -11.14 11.88
CA THR A 211 -4.86 -12.32 11.61
C THR A 211 -3.51 -12.23 12.30
N ASN A 212 -2.79 -13.36 12.37
CA ASN A 212 -1.35 -13.38 12.61
C ASN A 212 -0.63 -13.83 11.32
N ILE A 213 0.62 -13.42 11.13
CA ILE A 213 1.43 -13.78 9.96
C ILE A 213 2.73 -14.46 10.42
N GLY A 214 3.05 -15.60 9.82
CA GLY A 214 4.22 -16.43 10.18
C GLY A 214 4.18 -17.02 11.60
N GLU A 215 5.37 -17.25 12.16
CA GLU A 215 5.57 -17.88 13.48
C GLU A 215 5.26 -16.97 14.67
N GLY A 216 5.18 -15.65 14.44
CA GLY A 216 4.83 -14.69 15.48
C GLY A 216 3.44 -14.91 16.09
N THR A 217 3.23 -14.29 17.23
CA THR A 217 2.07 -14.54 18.13
C THR A 217 1.15 -13.34 18.28
N THR A 218 1.64 -12.16 17.91
CA THR A 218 0.87 -10.91 17.88
C THR A 218 0.02 -10.85 16.61
N LYS A 219 -0.92 -9.91 16.49
CA LYS A 219 -2.00 -9.96 15.50
C LYS A 219 -2.65 -8.59 15.31
N ASP A 220 -2.85 -8.21 14.06
CA ASP A 220 -3.57 -7.00 13.68
C ASP A 220 -4.68 -7.37 12.69
N HIS A 221 -5.58 -6.43 12.43
CA HIS A 221 -6.25 -6.38 11.14
C HIS A 221 -5.27 -5.85 10.08
N ILE A 222 -5.51 -6.17 8.82
CA ILE A 222 -4.72 -5.64 7.70
C ILE A 222 -5.68 -5.28 6.58
N GLU A 223 -5.50 -4.13 5.92
CA GLU A 223 -6.32 -3.71 4.78
C GLU A 223 -5.52 -2.88 3.78
N GLU A 224 -5.71 -3.12 2.49
CA GLU A 224 -5.22 -2.26 1.41
C GLU A 224 -6.32 -2.03 0.37
N GLN A 225 -6.32 -0.84 -0.25
CA GLN A 225 -7.20 -0.55 -1.38
C GLN A 225 -6.54 -1.10 -2.66
N ILE A 226 -7.23 -2.02 -3.33
CA ILE A 226 -6.62 -2.83 -4.40
C ILE A 226 -6.75 -2.10 -5.74
N PRO A 227 -5.66 -1.89 -6.49
CA PRO A 227 -5.72 -1.31 -7.82
C PRO A 227 -6.29 -2.29 -8.86
N PRO A 228 -6.99 -1.80 -9.89
CA PRO A 228 -7.53 -2.64 -10.96
C PRO A 228 -6.42 -3.20 -11.87
N LEU A 229 -6.71 -4.31 -12.55
CA LEU A 229 -5.74 -5.03 -13.40
C LEU A 229 -5.01 -4.16 -14.43
N ASN A 230 -5.65 -3.09 -14.93
CA ASN A 230 -5.06 -2.23 -15.96
C ASN A 230 -3.89 -1.36 -15.48
N VAL A 231 -3.66 -1.21 -14.16
CA VAL A 231 -2.55 -0.38 -13.60
C VAL A 231 -1.51 -1.19 -12.80
N TRP A 232 -1.64 -2.52 -12.79
CA TRP A 232 -0.64 -3.45 -12.23
C TRP A 232 0.71 -3.32 -12.96
N GLY A 233 1.82 -3.82 -12.42
CA GLY A 233 3.15 -3.63 -13.03
C GLY A 233 3.90 -4.92 -13.31
N LYS A 234 5.13 -4.79 -13.81
CA LYS A 234 6.00 -5.91 -14.22
C LYS A 234 7.34 -5.93 -13.46
N ARG A 235 7.79 -4.83 -12.83
CA ARG A 235 9.04 -4.76 -12.05
C ARG A 235 8.82 -4.21 -10.65
N PHE A 236 9.28 -4.91 -9.60
CA PHE A 236 9.07 -4.51 -8.20
C PHE A 236 10.34 -4.64 -7.38
N ALA A 237 10.62 -3.63 -6.57
CA ALA A 237 11.77 -3.59 -5.67
C ALA A 237 11.29 -3.86 -4.23
N VAL A 238 11.50 -5.09 -3.74
CA VAL A 238 11.08 -5.49 -2.39
C VAL A 238 12.25 -5.35 -1.44
N PHE A 239 12.08 -4.50 -0.43
CA PHE A 239 13.02 -4.34 0.68
C PHE A 239 12.33 -4.82 1.97
N PRO A 240 12.89 -5.81 2.69
CA PRO A 240 12.28 -6.29 3.92
C PRO A 240 12.30 -5.20 5.00
N VAL A 241 11.19 -5.05 5.73
CA VAL A 241 11.13 -4.14 6.87
C VAL A 241 12.19 -4.56 7.91
N PRO A 242 13.12 -3.67 8.31
CA PRO A 242 14.16 -3.96 9.29
C PRO A 242 13.62 -4.60 10.56
N ASP A 243 14.38 -5.55 11.13
CA ASP A 243 14.06 -6.25 12.36
C ASP A 243 12.67 -6.95 12.40
N THR A 244 12.09 -7.26 11.23
CA THR A 244 10.84 -8.07 11.09
C THR A 244 10.99 -9.25 10.11
N ASN A 245 12.20 -9.80 9.97
CA ASN A 245 12.46 -10.88 8.99
C ASN A 245 12.01 -12.27 9.49
N PRO A 246 11.45 -13.15 8.62
CA PRO A 246 11.22 -12.95 7.19
C PRO A 246 9.92 -12.21 6.87
N ASN A 247 9.98 -11.26 5.93
CA ASN A 247 8.79 -10.65 5.32
C ASN A 247 8.17 -11.61 4.28
N PHE A 248 6.84 -11.71 4.26
CA PHE A 248 6.09 -12.61 3.38
C PHE A 248 5.65 -11.85 2.13
N ILE A 249 6.03 -12.32 0.94
CA ILE A 249 5.78 -11.62 -0.33
C ILE A 249 4.86 -12.48 -1.19
N ARG A 250 3.70 -11.93 -1.57
CA ARG A 250 2.78 -12.57 -2.53
C ARG A 250 2.78 -11.82 -3.85
N VAL A 251 2.81 -12.56 -4.95
CA VAL A 251 2.74 -12.03 -6.32
C VAL A 251 1.59 -12.71 -7.04
N LEU A 252 0.52 -11.96 -7.34
CA LEU A 252 -0.68 -12.45 -8.03
C LEU A 252 -0.54 -12.21 -9.54
N ALA A 253 -0.92 -13.17 -10.38
CA ALA A 253 -0.92 -13.02 -11.83
C ALA A 253 -2.25 -12.43 -12.36
N SER A 254 -2.19 -11.43 -13.26
CA SER A 254 -3.38 -10.96 -13.99
C SER A 254 -3.85 -11.97 -15.04
N GLU A 255 -2.93 -12.80 -15.55
CA GLU A 255 -3.08 -13.53 -16.80
C GLU A 255 -2.47 -14.95 -16.76
N ASP A 256 -2.94 -15.79 -17.67
CA ASP A 256 -2.39 -17.12 -17.89
C ASP A 256 -0.94 -17.11 -18.41
N ASN A 257 -0.17 -18.09 -17.95
CA ASN A 257 1.25 -18.29 -18.26
C ASN A 257 2.14 -17.08 -17.91
N THR A 258 1.82 -16.43 -16.78
CA THR A 258 2.65 -15.38 -16.17
C THR A 258 3.86 -16.02 -15.51
N VAL A 259 5.06 -15.68 -15.98
CA VAL A 259 6.35 -16.16 -15.48
C VAL A 259 6.98 -15.06 -14.62
N ILE A 260 6.98 -15.28 -13.31
CA ILE A 260 7.65 -14.43 -12.31
C ILE A 260 9.11 -14.86 -12.21
N SER A 261 10.02 -13.90 -12.05
CA SER A 261 11.43 -14.12 -11.73
C SER A 261 11.84 -13.33 -10.48
N VAL A 262 12.45 -14.03 -9.51
CA VAL A 262 13.07 -13.42 -8.31
C VAL A 262 14.58 -13.35 -8.50
N ASN A 263 15.17 -12.16 -8.38
CA ASN A 263 16.62 -11.90 -8.48
C ASN A 263 17.28 -12.58 -9.70
N ASN A 264 16.58 -12.57 -10.85
CA ASN A 264 16.95 -13.21 -12.12
C ASN A 264 17.25 -14.73 -12.05
N ARG A 265 16.81 -15.43 -10.99
CA ARG A 265 17.16 -16.84 -10.73
C ARG A 265 15.95 -17.75 -10.60
N GLN A 266 15.11 -17.53 -9.59
CA GLN A 266 13.95 -18.38 -9.35
C GLN A 266 12.85 -18.00 -10.34
N LYS A 267 12.38 -18.94 -11.15
CA LYS A 267 11.24 -18.76 -12.06
C LYS A 267 10.05 -19.58 -11.59
N GLN A 268 8.87 -18.97 -11.55
CA GLN A 268 7.60 -19.61 -11.26
C GLN A 268 6.60 -19.21 -12.33
N THR A 269 5.88 -20.18 -12.91
CA THR A 269 4.77 -19.93 -13.84
C THR A 269 3.46 -20.03 -13.08
N LEU A 270 2.58 -19.05 -13.28
CA LEU A 270 1.23 -18.97 -12.72
C LEU A 270 0.18 -18.85 -13.84
N GLN A 271 -1.03 -19.29 -13.54
CA GLN A 271 -2.24 -18.99 -14.31
C GLN A 271 -3.01 -17.79 -13.71
N HIS A 272 -4.02 -17.28 -14.40
CA HIS A 272 -4.72 -16.06 -13.98
C HIS A 272 -5.32 -16.18 -12.58
N GLY A 273 -5.07 -15.20 -11.71
CA GLY A 273 -5.54 -15.20 -10.32
C GLY A 273 -4.89 -16.24 -9.40
N GLU A 274 -3.94 -17.04 -9.88
CA GLU A 274 -3.03 -17.77 -8.99
C GLU A 274 -2.01 -16.80 -8.38
N PHE A 275 -1.36 -17.23 -7.29
CA PHE A 275 -0.33 -16.46 -6.63
C PHE A 275 0.90 -17.31 -6.28
N TYR A 276 2.05 -16.65 -6.29
CA TYR A 276 3.31 -17.17 -5.78
C TYR A 276 3.61 -16.50 -4.45
N GLU A 277 3.91 -17.29 -3.42
CA GLU A 277 4.36 -16.79 -2.11
C GLU A 277 5.84 -17.11 -1.90
N THR A 278 6.59 -16.14 -1.37
CA THR A 278 8.00 -16.29 -1.01
C THR A 278 8.36 -15.48 0.23
N HIS A 279 9.54 -15.74 0.80
CA HIS A 279 9.98 -15.19 2.08
C HIS A 279 11.23 -14.34 1.88
N SER A 280 11.12 -13.02 2.02
CA SER A 280 12.25 -12.10 1.95
C SER A 280 12.97 -12.01 3.31
N ASN A 281 14.29 -12.16 3.27
CA ASN A 281 15.21 -11.80 4.36
C ASN A 281 16.24 -10.74 3.90
N ALA A 282 16.15 -10.30 2.65
CA ALA A 282 17.08 -9.41 1.95
C ALA A 282 16.40 -8.84 0.70
N PHE A 283 16.99 -7.79 0.12
CA PHE A 283 16.48 -7.14 -1.10
C PHE A 283 16.19 -8.14 -2.24
N TYR A 284 14.95 -8.12 -2.75
CA TYR A 284 14.52 -8.87 -3.93
C TYR A 284 14.08 -7.90 -5.03
N LEU A 285 14.74 -7.97 -6.19
CA LEU A 285 14.15 -7.48 -7.43
C LEU A 285 13.26 -8.58 -8.00
N LEU A 286 11.98 -8.28 -8.15
CA LEU A 286 11.00 -9.10 -8.85
C LEU A 286 10.78 -8.55 -10.25
N SER A 287 10.64 -9.44 -11.23
CA SER A 287 10.25 -9.10 -12.60
C SER A 287 9.33 -10.17 -13.17
N SER A 288 8.38 -9.80 -14.03
CA SER A 288 7.49 -10.75 -14.74
C SER A 288 7.36 -10.44 -16.23
N ASN A 289 7.00 -11.45 -17.03
CA ASN A 289 6.71 -11.28 -18.48
C ASN A 289 5.31 -10.66 -18.75
N LYS A 290 4.47 -10.60 -17.72
CA LYS A 290 3.07 -10.19 -17.73
C LYS A 290 2.73 -9.45 -16.43
N PRO A 291 1.63 -8.68 -16.36
CA PRO A 291 1.34 -7.86 -15.19
C PRO A 291 1.06 -8.69 -13.93
N VAL A 292 1.52 -8.18 -12.78
CA VAL A 292 1.30 -8.79 -11.48
C VAL A 292 0.99 -7.74 -10.41
N LEU A 293 0.34 -8.18 -9.32
CA LEU A 293 0.23 -7.40 -8.09
C LEU A 293 1.16 -8.00 -7.05
N THR A 294 2.14 -7.21 -6.58
CA THR A 294 3.05 -7.61 -5.51
C THR A 294 2.57 -7.01 -4.18
N VAL A 295 2.44 -7.86 -3.17
CA VAL A 295 2.02 -7.50 -1.81
C VAL A 295 3.07 -7.97 -0.82
N GLN A 296 3.49 -7.09 0.08
CA GLN A 296 4.41 -7.37 1.17
C GLN A 296 3.64 -7.40 2.49
N TYR A 297 3.75 -8.52 3.19
CA TYR A 297 3.17 -8.76 4.50
C TYR A 297 4.30 -8.80 5.52
N ILE A 298 4.24 -7.89 6.49
CA ILE A 298 5.13 -7.86 7.64
C ILE A 298 4.65 -8.95 8.61
N PRO A 299 5.52 -9.83 9.12
CA PRO A 299 5.10 -10.92 10.00
C PRO A 299 4.71 -10.41 11.39
N SER A 300 4.00 -11.24 12.14
CA SER A 300 3.68 -10.97 13.54
C SER A 300 4.92 -10.88 14.40
N GLY A 301 4.86 -10.00 15.41
CA GLY A 301 5.87 -9.88 16.45
C GLY A 301 6.14 -11.19 17.20
N THR A 302 7.40 -11.37 17.59
CA THR A 302 7.88 -12.49 18.41
C THR A 302 8.14 -12.07 19.88
N CYS A 303 7.99 -10.79 20.21
CA CYS A 303 8.20 -10.26 21.55
C CYS A 303 7.03 -10.60 22.50
N HIS A 304 7.32 -11.34 23.58
CA HIS A 304 6.38 -11.54 24.70
C HIS A 304 6.63 -10.62 25.90
N ARG A 305 7.85 -10.05 26.05
CA ARG A 305 8.24 -9.06 27.08
C ARG A 305 9.43 -8.22 26.60
N HIS A 306 9.59 -7.00 27.13
CA HIS A 306 10.63 -6.01 26.78
C HIS A 306 12.12 -6.42 26.97
N ASN A 307 12.43 -7.68 27.32
CA ASN A 307 13.76 -8.07 27.84
C ASN A 307 14.60 -8.97 26.91
N ASN A 308 14.18 -9.24 25.67
CA ASN A 308 14.96 -10.01 24.71
C ASN A 308 15.41 -9.13 23.54
N SER A 309 16.72 -8.87 23.44
CA SER A 309 17.35 -8.04 22.39
C SER A 309 17.34 -8.64 20.97
N HIS A 310 16.48 -9.63 20.72
CA HIS A 310 16.45 -10.49 19.52
C HIS A 310 15.01 -10.84 19.07
N CYS A 311 14.00 -9.99 19.39
CA CYS A 311 12.61 -10.19 18.97
C CYS A 311 12.10 -9.00 18.15
N HIS A 312 11.12 -9.27 17.28
CA HIS A 312 10.61 -8.30 16.31
C HIS A 312 9.61 -7.32 16.95
N ASN A 313 9.81 -6.03 16.71
CA ASN A 313 8.84 -4.98 17.01
C ASN A 313 7.82 -4.86 15.87
N GLY A 314 6.63 -4.34 16.19
CA GLY A 314 5.49 -4.29 15.28
C GLY A 314 4.60 -5.53 15.35
N ASP A 315 3.35 -5.32 14.97
CA ASP A 315 2.36 -6.36 14.69
C ASP A 315 2.28 -6.60 13.17
N PRO A 316 1.57 -7.63 12.67
CA PRO A 316 1.57 -7.92 11.23
C PRO A 316 0.83 -6.82 10.48
N ALA A 317 1.42 -6.32 9.40
CA ALA A 317 0.84 -5.27 8.54
C ALA A 317 0.89 -5.69 7.06
N MET A 318 0.06 -5.07 6.22
CA MET A 318 0.01 -5.32 4.78
C MET A 318 0.35 -4.04 4.01
N THR A 319 1.13 -4.16 2.94
CA THR A 319 1.32 -3.06 1.99
C THR A 319 1.37 -3.61 0.58
N LEU A 320 0.74 -2.90 -0.35
CA LEU A 320 1.06 -3.07 -1.76
C LEU A 320 2.50 -2.59 -1.98
N VAL A 321 3.25 -3.32 -2.81
CA VAL A 321 4.56 -2.87 -3.28
C VAL A 321 4.33 -2.13 -4.59
N PRO A 322 4.65 -0.83 -4.69
CA PRO A 322 4.59 -0.12 -5.97
C PRO A 322 5.45 -0.83 -7.02
N PRO A 323 4.98 -0.99 -8.26
CA PRO A 323 5.89 -1.27 -9.36
C PRO A 323 6.77 -0.05 -9.62
N ILE A 324 7.98 -0.27 -10.14
CA ILE A 324 8.95 0.80 -10.42
C ILE A 324 8.37 1.79 -11.44
N GLU A 325 7.61 1.28 -12.40
CA GLU A 325 6.86 1.97 -13.44
C GLU A 325 5.86 3.03 -12.91
N GLN A 326 5.38 2.90 -11.66
CA GLN A 326 4.39 3.81 -11.05
C GLN A 326 5.01 4.81 -10.05
N SER A 327 6.34 4.95 -10.05
CA SER A 327 7.13 5.87 -9.21
C SER A 327 6.77 7.34 -9.43
N ASN A 328 7.18 8.23 -8.53
CA ASN A 328 6.96 9.68 -8.67
C ASN A 328 8.13 10.49 -8.08
N VAL A 329 8.21 11.78 -8.38
CA VAL A 329 9.31 12.67 -7.97
C VAL A 329 9.05 13.37 -6.63
N LEU A 330 7.80 13.40 -6.16
CA LEU A 330 7.39 14.11 -4.94
C LEU A 330 6.17 13.47 -4.26
N TYR A 331 6.30 13.16 -2.97
CA TYR A 331 5.21 12.69 -2.11
C TYR A 331 5.03 13.60 -0.89
N THR A 332 3.82 13.60 -0.32
CA THR A 332 3.54 14.22 0.98
C THR A 332 2.62 13.31 1.76
N PHE A 333 3.03 12.97 2.98
CA PHE A 333 2.38 11.97 3.83
C PHE A 333 2.42 12.41 5.30
N LEU A 334 1.79 11.63 6.18
CA LEU A 334 1.84 11.80 7.63
C LEU A 334 2.06 10.44 8.29
N THR A 335 2.86 10.41 9.35
CA THR A 335 3.01 9.25 10.23
C THR A 335 1.84 9.23 11.24
N PRO A 336 0.92 8.27 11.19
CA PRO A 336 -0.19 8.20 12.15
C PRO A 336 0.30 7.99 13.59
N MET A 337 -0.60 8.17 14.55
CA MET A 337 -0.43 7.71 15.93
C MET A 337 -1.25 6.44 16.16
N SER A 338 -0.73 5.56 17.03
CA SER A 338 -1.35 4.28 17.38
C SER A 338 -2.72 4.43 18.03
N SER A 339 -3.41 3.31 18.23
CA SER A 339 -4.69 3.20 18.93
C SER A 339 -4.66 3.85 20.33
N GLN A 340 -3.50 3.80 20.99
CA GLN A 340 -3.23 4.38 22.31
C GLN A 340 -2.73 5.84 22.24
N ASN A 341 -2.66 6.44 21.05
CA ASN A 341 -2.06 7.75 20.76
C ASN A 341 -0.55 7.83 21.05
N VAL A 342 0.18 6.74 20.78
CA VAL A 342 1.65 6.69 20.85
C VAL A 342 2.21 6.88 19.44
N ASN A 343 3.35 7.57 19.33
CA ASN A 343 4.09 7.69 18.06
C ASN A 343 4.78 6.37 17.70
N PHE A 344 4.71 5.96 16.43
CA PHE A 344 5.49 4.82 15.93
C PHE A 344 6.96 5.17 15.67
N GLU A 345 7.84 4.16 15.66
CA GLU A 345 9.13 4.26 14.98
C GLU A 345 8.90 4.13 13.47
N ASN A 346 8.92 5.25 12.74
CA ASN A 346 8.57 5.29 11.33
C ASN A 346 9.81 5.12 10.43
N LEU A 347 9.67 4.32 9.38
CA LEU A 347 10.66 4.09 8.34
C LEU A 347 10.06 4.45 6.99
N PHE A 348 10.76 5.26 6.20
CA PHE A 348 10.48 5.39 4.78
C PHE A 348 11.41 4.45 4.00
N ILE A 349 10.83 3.43 3.38
CA ILE A 349 11.52 2.49 2.51
C ILE A 349 11.41 3.05 1.09
N PHE A 350 12.56 3.30 0.46
CA PHE A 350 12.65 3.90 -0.87
C PHE A 350 13.08 2.88 -1.92
N MET A 351 12.68 3.11 -3.17
CA MET A 351 13.08 2.33 -4.34
C MET A 351 13.19 3.23 -5.57
N LEU A 352 14.28 3.14 -6.34
CA LEU A 352 14.50 3.97 -7.53
C LEU A 352 15.36 3.26 -8.57
N GLN A 353 15.14 3.58 -9.84
CA GLN A 353 16.04 3.19 -10.92
C GLN A 353 17.30 4.08 -10.89
N GLY A 354 18.45 3.54 -11.33
CA GLY A 354 19.74 4.22 -11.18
C GLY A 354 20.33 4.07 -9.78
N SER A 355 21.20 5.01 -9.38
CA SER A 355 21.97 4.96 -8.13
C SER A 355 21.86 6.19 -7.21
N ASP A 356 21.19 7.26 -7.64
CA ASP A 356 21.29 8.58 -7.00
C ASP A 356 20.39 8.79 -5.77
N HIS A 357 20.19 7.75 -4.96
CA HIS A 357 19.44 7.81 -3.70
C HIS A 357 19.83 8.97 -2.75
N ARG A 358 21.05 9.48 -2.84
CA ARG A 358 21.54 10.63 -2.05
C ARG A 358 20.93 11.96 -2.45
N GLY A 359 20.30 12.03 -3.62
CA GLY A 359 19.48 13.17 -4.02
C GLY A 359 18.11 13.22 -3.33
N ILE A 360 17.69 12.19 -2.58
CA ILE A 360 16.45 12.22 -1.80
C ILE A 360 16.52 13.30 -0.71
N THR A 361 15.46 14.10 -0.64
CA THR A 361 15.28 15.18 0.34
C THR A 361 14.08 14.92 1.23
N LEU A 362 14.21 15.23 2.52
CA LEU A 362 13.11 15.23 3.50
C LEU A 362 12.81 16.68 3.90
N ASP A 363 11.55 17.09 3.79
CA ASP A 363 11.07 18.46 4.02
C ASP A 363 11.91 19.52 3.27
N ARG A 364 12.25 19.19 2.01
CA ARG A 364 13.09 19.97 1.09
C ARG A 364 14.55 20.19 1.56
N LYS A 365 15.04 19.35 2.48
CA LYS A 365 16.44 19.34 2.95
C LYS A 365 17.11 18.03 2.51
N PRO A 366 18.37 18.03 2.05
CA PRO A 366 19.10 16.81 1.75
C PRO A 366 19.16 15.89 2.99
N VAL A 367 18.88 14.60 2.80
CA VAL A 367 19.06 13.61 3.88
C VAL A 367 20.57 13.36 4.07
N PRO A 368 21.12 13.42 5.29
CA PRO A 368 22.54 13.12 5.51
C PRO A 368 22.91 11.69 5.11
N ASN A 369 24.04 11.50 4.42
CA ASN A 369 24.51 10.21 3.91
C ASN A 369 24.52 9.05 4.94
N ARG A 370 24.67 9.35 6.24
CA ARG A 370 24.69 8.35 7.34
C ARG A 370 23.28 7.89 7.77
N ASP A 371 22.25 8.65 7.42
CA ASP A 371 20.86 8.45 7.86
C ASP A 371 20.11 7.54 6.84
N PHE A 372 20.71 7.28 5.67
CA PHE A 372 20.37 6.18 4.76
C PHE A 372 20.95 4.87 5.28
N VAL A 373 20.10 3.87 5.50
CA VAL A 373 20.48 2.60 6.13
C VAL A 373 20.08 1.42 5.25
N GLY A 374 20.90 0.38 5.26
CA GLY A 374 20.64 -0.88 4.54
C GLY A 374 20.68 -0.78 3.01
N VAL A 375 21.23 0.30 2.44
CA VAL A 375 21.17 0.58 1.00
C VAL A 375 21.80 -0.55 0.17
N VAL A 376 21.02 -1.10 -0.76
CA VAL A 376 21.44 -2.10 -1.75
C VAL A 376 21.26 -1.50 -3.15
N HIS A 377 22.23 -1.71 -4.04
CA HIS A 377 22.11 -1.45 -5.47
C HIS A 377 22.31 -2.76 -6.24
N GLN A 378 21.34 -3.14 -7.08
CA GLN A 378 21.37 -4.36 -7.88
C GLN A 378 20.54 -4.19 -9.15
N ASN A 379 21.05 -4.64 -10.31
CA ASN A 379 20.33 -4.63 -11.59
C ASN A 379 19.74 -3.24 -11.97
N ASN A 380 20.52 -2.18 -11.80
CA ASN A 380 20.12 -0.78 -12.00
C ASN A 380 18.95 -0.29 -11.11
N VAL A 381 18.72 -0.93 -9.96
CA VAL A 381 17.73 -0.50 -8.96
C VAL A 381 18.43 -0.32 -7.62
N THR A 382 18.16 0.80 -6.96
CA THR A 382 18.62 1.09 -5.59
C THR A 382 17.44 1.09 -4.63
N SER A 383 17.61 0.47 -3.46
CA SER A 383 16.61 0.49 -2.40
C SER A 383 17.27 0.44 -1.02
N GLY A 384 16.58 0.98 -0.02
CA GLY A 384 17.04 1.08 1.36
C GLY A 384 15.97 1.79 2.18
N TYR A 385 16.34 2.30 3.37
CA TYR A 385 15.41 3.07 4.19
C TYR A 385 16.06 4.24 4.91
N ILE A 386 15.22 5.18 5.35
CA ILE A 386 15.57 6.30 6.24
C ILE A 386 14.57 6.32 7.41
N LYS A 387 15.00 6.74 8.61
CA LYS A 387 14.07 6.94 9.75
C LYS A 387 13.34 8.28 9.60
N ILE A 388 12.02 8.28 9.80
CA ILE A 388 11.16 9.47 9.69
C ILE A 388 10.66 9.90 11.09
N PRO A 389 10.82 11.17 11.50
CA PRO A 389 10.23 11.69 12.73
C PRO A 389 8.69 11.57 12.73
N PRO A 390 8.02 11.60 13.90
CA PRO A 390 6.58 11.71 13.94
C PRO A 390 6.11 13.08 13.43
N GLY A 391 5.36 13.12 12.33
CA GLY A 391 4.90 14.38 11.73
C GLY A 391 4.22 14.25 10.35
N SER A 392 3.97 15.41 9.76
CA SER A 392 3.58 15.59 8.35
C SER A 392 4.84 15.93 7.57
N HIS A 393 5.15 15.15 6.53
CA HIS A 393 6.41 15.25 5.80
C HIS A 393 6.23 15.29 4.28
N THR A 394 7.15 15.98 3.60
CA THR A 394 7.29 15.95 2.14
C THR A 394 8.61 15.30 1.78
N ILE A 395 8.60 14.28 0.92
CA ILE A 395 9.80 13.62 0.40
C ILE A 395 9.86 13.77 -1.12
N GLY A 396 11.04 14.08 -1.67
CA GLY A 396 11.21 14.35 -3.10
C GLY A 396 12.67 14.38 -3.53
N HIS A 397 12.94 14.25 -4.83
CA HIS A 397 14.31 14.26 -5.35
C HIS A 397 14.83 15.70 -5.57
N SER A 398 16.09 15.93 -5.22
CA SER A 398 16.75 17.25 -5.34
C SER A 398 16.98 17.71 -6.78
N SER A 399 17.01 16.79 -7.75
CA SER A 399 17.05 17.12 -9.17
C SER A 399 15.68 17.46 -9.78
N GLY A 400 14.58 17.14 -9.08
CA GLY A 400 13.21 17.37 -9.55
C GLY A 400 12.65 16.29 -10.49
N HIS A 401 13.49 15.54 -11.21
CA HIS A 401 13.06 14.56 -12.23
C HIS A 401 13.24 13.08 -11.87
N VAL A 402 14.22 12.68 -11.05
CA VAL A 402 14.45 11.24 -10.77
C VAL A 402 13.24 10.67 -10.01
N PRO A 403 12.48 9.72 -10.58
CA PRO A 403 11.32 9.16 -9.92
C PRO A 403 11.75 8.05 -8.96
N PHE A 404 11.04 7.96 -7.83
CA PHE A 404 11.21 6.89 -6.85
C PHE A 404 9.86 6.41 -6.36
N GLY A 405 9.76 5.13 -5.99
CA GLY A 405 8.65 4.57 -5.23
C GLY A 405 8.96 4.64 -3.73
N GLY A 406 7.91 4.55 -2.91
CA GLY A 406 8.06 4.59 -1.46
C GLY A 406 6.98 3.87 -0.69
N ILE A 407 7.37 3.19 0.38
CA ILE A 407 6.49 2.58 1.38
C ILE A 407 6.79 3.24 2.72
N LEU A 408 5.74 3.64 3.44
CA LEU A 408 5.83 4.09 4.82
C LEU A 408 5.45 2.92 5.73
N TYR A 409 6.35 2.56 6.65
CA TYR A 409 6.09 1.61 7.73
C TYR A 409 6.23 2.32 9.06
N GLY A 410 5.42 1.93 10.05
CA GLY A 410 5.67 2.28 11.45
C GLY A 410 5.46 1.08 12.36
N GLY A 411 6.29 0.96 13.41
CA GLY A 411 6.19 -0.11 14.40
C GLY A 411 6.38 0.37 15.84
N ILE A 412 5.65 -0.26 16.76
CA ILE A 412 5.87 -0.24 18.22
C ILE A 412 5.70 -1.66 18.78
N LEU A 413 5.86 -1.85 20.08
CA LEU A 413 5.46 -3.12 20.70
C LEU A 413 3.93 -3.26 20.67
N TYR A 414 3.45 -4.32 20.00
CA TYR A 414 2.03 -4.67 19.81
C TYR A 414 1.22 -3.77 18.86
N GLU A 415 1.83 -2.96 18.00
CA GLU A 415 1.08 -2.24 16.97
C GLU A 415 2.00 -1.83 15.81
N SER A 416 1.48 -1.75 14.59
CA SER A 416 2.22 -1.27 13.41
C SER A 416 1.30 -0.52 12.44
N TYR A 417 1.80 -0.23 11.23
CA TYR A 417 1.05 0.03 10.00
C TYR A 417 1.99 -0.09 8.79
N ALA A 418 1.47 -0.31 7.59
CA ALA A 418 2.22 -0.13 6.34
C ALA A 418 1.32 0.39 5.21
N PHE A 419 1.85 1.22 4.30
CA PHE A 419 1.20 1.58 3.03
C PHE A 419 2.17 2.26 2.05
N PRO A 420 1.91 2.21 0.72
CA PRO A 420 2.63 3.01 -0.26
C PRO A 420 2.32 4.50 -0.11
N VAL A 421 3.34 5.38 -0.18
CA VAL A 421 3.13 6.84 -0.01
C VAL A 421 2.47 7.51 -1.23
N GLY A 422 2.34 6.78 -2.34
CA GLY A 422 1.72 7.25 -3.58
C GLY A 422 2.18 6.42 -4.78
N GLN A 423 1.35 6.40 -5.83
CA GLN A 423 1.63 5.80 -7.14
C GLN A 423 1.01 6.70 -8.22
N ARG A 424 1.53 6.69 -9.46
CA ARG A 424 0.91 7.41 -10.60
C ARG A 424 -0.50 6.84 -10.89
N PHE A 425 -0.62 5.51 -10.88
CA PHE A 425 -1.77 4.70 -11.32
C PHE A 425 -2.14 4.82 -12.81
N THR A 426 -1.15 5.00 -13.68
CA THR A 426 -1.35 5.02 -15.14
C THR A 426 -1.64 3.60 -15.69
N PRO A 427 -2.43 3.44 -16.77
CA PRO A 427 -2.72 2.15 -17.39
C PRO A 427 -1.56 1.43 -18.15
N ILE A 428 -0.42 1.19 -17.52
CA ILE A 428 0.82 0.56 -18.08
C ILE A 428 0.70 -0.91 -18.58
N ASN A 429 -0.54 -1.42 -18.70
CA ASN A 429 -0.87 -2.77 -19.19
C ASN A 429 -1.81 -2.77 -20.40
N GLN A 430 -1.97 -1.63 -21.07
CA GLN A 430 -2.70 -1.55 -22.34
C GLN A 430 -1.73 -1.65 -23.52
N ASP A 431 -2.25 -1.92 -24.72
CA ASP A 431 -1.45 -1.84 -25.94
C ASP A 431 -1.09 -0.36 -26.17
N CYS A 432 0.11 0.04 -25.75
CA CYS A 432 0.61 1.38 -25.99
C CYS A 432 0.77 1.64 -27.49
N THR A 433 0.35 2.83 -27.93
CA THR A 433 0.51 3.31 -29.31
C THR A 433 1.16 4.68 -29.27
N PRO A 434 2.36 4.89 -29.86
CA PRO A 434 3.06 6.15 -29.75
C PRO A 434 2.21 7.33 -30.22
N SER A 435 2.25 8.42 -29.46
CA SER A 435 1.32 9.54 -29.54
C SER A 435 2.06 10.88 -29.44
N HIS A 436 1.33 12.01 -29.49
CA HIS A 436 1.94 13.32 -29.29
C HIS A 436 1.96 13.64 -27.80
N MET A 437 3.16 13.76 -27.22
CA MET A 437 3.31 14.04 -25.80
C MET A 437 2.52 15.26 -25.34
N THR A 438 1.94 15.18 -24.15
CA THR A 438 1.24 16.29 -23.51
C THR A 438 1.64 16.33 -22.04
N VAL A 439 2.44 17.34 -21.68
CA VAL A 439 3.02 17.56 -20.34
C VAL A 439 2.01 17.26 -19.20
N GLY A 440 2.22 16.17 -18.45
CA GLY A 440 1.35 15.82 -17.34
C GLY A 440 0.01 15.17 -17.70
N ASP A 441 -0.15 14.58 -18.89
CA ASP A 441 -1.38 13.87 -19.25
C ASP A 441 -1.50 12.48 -18.57
N GLY A 442 -0.41 11.98 -17.99
CA GLY A 442 -0.37 10.71 -17.27
C GLY A 442 -0.45 9.48 -18.18
N LEU A 443 -0.09 9.61 -19.46
CA LEU A 443 0.06 8.51 -20.41
C LEU A 443 1.54 8.17 -20.64
N ASP A 444 1.75 6.95 -21.12
CA ASP A 444 2.97 6.46 -21.75
C ASP A 444 2.87 6.88 -23.23
N ASN A 445 3.45 8.03 -23.62
CA ASN A 445 3.26 8.59 -24.96
C ASN A 445 4.21 7.98 -26.01
N ASP A 446 5.33 7.36 -25.60
CA ASP A 446 6.36 6.82 -26.49
C ASP A 446 6.46 5.27 -26.52
N CYS A 447 5.93 4.60 -25.49
CA CYS A 447 5.93 3.15 -25.26
C CYS A 447 7.22 2.53 -24.68
N ASP A 448 8.04 3.26 -23.92
CA ASP A 448 9.10 2.67 -23.08
C ASP A 448 8.53 1.87 -21.87
N GLY A 449 7.35 2.25 -21.38
CA GLY A 449 6.70 1.65 -20.20
C GLY A 449 6.75 2.50 -18.93
N ARG A 450 7.17 3.76 -19.04
CA ARG A 450 7.06 4.84 -18.05
C ARG A 450 6.01 5.88 -18.51
N VAL A 451 6.00 7.06 -17.89
CA VAL A 451 4.91 8.06 -17.90
C VAL A 451 5.41 9.38 -17.28
N ASP A 452 5.36 10.55 -17.93
CA ASP A 452 5.69 11.84 -17.27
C ASP A 452 7.06 11.85 -16.49
N GLU A 453 8.23 11.59 -17.09
CA GLU A 453 9.57 11.68 -16.44
C GLU A 453 10.48 12.81 -16.91
N GLU A 454 10.40 13.26 -18.16
CA GLU A 454 11.39 14.18 -18.74
C GLU A 454 11.20 15.64 -18.33
N VAL A 455 12.29 16.42 -18.30
CA VAL A 455 12.25 17.86 -18.01
C VAL A 455 12.06 18.66 -19.28
N CYS A 456 10.80 18.87 -19.65
CA CYS A 456 10.40 19.60 -20.85
C CYS A 456 11.22 20.87 -21.15
N TYR A 457 11.78 20.90 -22.37
CA TYR A 457 12.58 21.96 -22.98
C TYR A 457 14.00 22.14 -22.43
N ASP A 458 14.59 21.12 -21.81
CA ASP A 458 16.03 21.12 -21.47
C ASP A 458 16.90 20.42 -22.53
N PHE A 459 16.30 19.66 -23.46
CA PHE A 459 16.98 18.89 -24.52
C PHE A 459 18.04 17.90 -23.97
N VAL A 460 17.83 17.40 -22.76
CA VAL A 460 18.56 16.26 -22.17
C VAL A 460 17.73 14.99 -22.38
N ASP A 461 18.40 13.86 -22.17
CA ASP A 461 17.85 12.50 -22.06
C ASP A 461 17.94 12.23 -20.54
N ASN A 462 16.85 12.48 -19.79
CA ASN A 462 16.86 12.49 -18.31
C ASN A 462 16.74 11.07 -17.75
N ASP A 463 16.04 10.17 -18.46
CA ASP A 463 15.70 8.83 -18.01
C ASP A 463 16.66 7.71 -18.50
N GLY A 464 17.38 7.94 -19.60
CA GLY A 464 18.35 7.02 -20.21
C GLY A 464 17.86 6.12 -21.36
N ASP A 465 16.69 6.34 -21.97
CA ASP A 465 16.19 5.53 -23.10
C ASP A 465 16.86 5.88 -24.45
N GLY A 466 17.21 7.16 -24.65
CA GLY A 466 17.85 7.70 -25.86
C GLY A 466 17.02 8.72 -26.67
N GLN A 467 15.81 9.06 -26.21
CA GLN A 467 14.95 10.13 -26.73
C GLN A 467 15.14 11.42 -25.89
N LYS A 468 14.38 12.50 -26.20
CA LYS A 468 14.50 13.84 -25.57
C LYS A 468 13.21 14.66 -25.63
N ASP A 469 12.80 15.21 -24.48
CA ASP A 469 11.62 16.09 -24.31
C ASP A 469 10.27 15.40 -24.69
N GLU A 470 10.20 14.07 -24.63
CA GLU A 470 8.95 13.27 -24.56
C GLU A 470 8.30 13.38 -23.16
N ASP A 471 7.20 12.66 -22.92
CA ASP A 471 6.62 12.30 -21.61
C ASP A 471 7.01 13.26 -20.46
N CYS A 472 6.65 14.53 -20.61
CA CYS A 472 7.21 15.58 -19.77
C CYS A 472 6.52 15.66 -18.39
N ILE A 473 7.29 15.71 -17.30
CA ILE A 473 6.73 16.02 -15.98
C ILE A 473 5.91 17.31 -15.99
N THR A 474 4.78 17.33 -15.26
CA THR A 474 4.17 18.61 -14.85
C THR A 474 5.18 19.39 -14.02
N GLU A 475 5.78 20.41 -14.65
CA GLU A 475 6.90 21.18 -14.11
C GLU A 475 6.63 21.60 -12.67
N LEU A 476 7.52 21.23 -11.74
CA LEU A 476 7.38 21.52 -10.31
C LEU A 476 7.56 23.01 -9.95
N SER A 477 7.50 23.89 -10.95
CA SER A 477 7.39 25.35 -10.87
C SER A 477 8.56 26.01 -10.14
N THR A 478 9.77 25.50 -10.41
CA THR A 478 11.02 25.95 -9.79
C THR A 478 11.74 27.03 -10.62
N THR A 479 11.16 28.23 -10.62
CA THR A 479 11.83 29.49 -10.98
C THR A 479 12.35 29.56 -12.44
N ARG A 480 11.43 29.58 -13.42
CA ARG A 480 11.76 29.98 -14.79
C ARG A 480 12.33 31.40 -14.80
N GLN A 481 13.65 31.55 -14.99
CA GLN A 481 14.31 32.85 -14.98
C GLN A 481 13.81 33.71 -16.15
N THR A 482 13.05 34.76 -15.86
CA THR A 482 12.63 35.74 -16.87
C THR A 482 13.79 36.64 -17.25
N THR A 483 14.63 36.19 -18.18
CA THR A 483 15.63 37.01 -18.87
C THR A 483 14.93 38.08 -19.71
N LYS A 484 14.76 39.27 -19.14
CA LYS A 484 14.19 40.44 -19.82
C LYS A 484 15.07 40.88 -21.00
N SER A 485 14.76 40.42 -22.22
CA SER A 485 15.17 41.13 -23.42
C SER A 485 14.30 42.39 -23.57
N THR A 486 14.93 43.56 -23.70
CA THR A 486 14.25 44.86 -23.65
C THR A 486 14.32 45.56 -25.00
N THR A 487 13.17 45.75 -25.66
CA THR A 487 13.04 46.66 -26.80
C THR A 487 11.69 47.38 -26.74
N THR A 488 11.73 48.71 -26.65
CA THR A 488 10.55 49.57 -26.44
C THR A 488 10.37 50.54 -27.61
N PRO A 489 9.18 50.58 -28.22
CA PRO A 489 8.67 51.77 -28.91
C PRO A 489 7.97 52.75 -27.94
N LYS A 490 8.10 54.05 -28.22
CA LYS A 490 7.69 55.17 -27.36
C LYS A 490 6.17 55.46 -27.46
N PRO A 491 5.48 55.95 -26.40
CA PRO A 491 4.01 55.98 -26.35
C PRO A 491 3.36 57.22 -26.98
N THR A 492 2.06 57.09 -27.32
CA THR A 492 1.22 58.16 -27.89
C THR A 492 -0.03 58.43 -27.03
N THR A 493 -0.03 59.59 -26.39
CA THR A 493 -1.14 60.38 -25.78
C THR A 493 -2.56 59.82 -25.68
N THR A 494 -3.10 59.82 -24.45
CA THR A 494 -4.54 59.71 -24.11
C THR A 494 -5.23 61.07 -24.02
N PRO A 495 -6.49 61.21 -24.46
CA PRO A 495 -7.44 62.16 -23.86
C PRO A 495 -8.55 61.49 -23.01
N LYS A 496 -9.08 62.25 -22.03
CA LYS A 496 -10.05 61.80 -21.01
C LYS A 496 -11.52 61.82 -21.55
N PRO A 497 -12.43 60.93 -21.11
CA PRO A 497 -13.77 60.80 -21.71
C PRO A 497 -14.78 61.89 -21.29
N THR A 498 -15.86 62.00 -22.07
CA THR A 498 -17.03 62.89 -21.84
C THR A 498 -18.34 62.07 -21.82
N THR A 499 -19.34 62.51 -21.06
CA THR A 499 -20.55 61.75 -20.71
C THR A 499 -21.82 62.33 -21.32
N THR A 500 -22.76 61.49 -21.80
CA THR A 500 -24.19 61.87 -21.95
C THR A 500 -25.15 60.67 -21.95
N THR A 501 -26.37 60.88 -21.45
CA THR A 501 -27.57 60.01 -21.56
C THR A 501 -28.80 60.93 -21.45
N PRO A 502 -29.96 60.68 -22.13
CA PRO A 502 -31.16 60.26 -21.33
C PRO A 502 -32.33 59.52 -22.06
N LYS A 503 -33.06 58.71 -21.26
CA LYS A 503 -34.54 58.47 -21.20
C LYS A 503 -35.44 57.89 -22.34
N SER A 504 -36.20 56.85 -21.91
CA SER A 504 -37.63 56.42 -22.10
C SER A 504 -38.68 57.36 -22.78
N THR A 505 -39.89 56.97 -23.25
CA THR A 505 -41.00 56.05 -22.76
C THR A 505 -42.05 55.82 -23.92
N THR A 506 -43.13 55.00 -24.01
CA THR A 506 -43.91 54.02 -23.16
C THR A 506 -44.34 52.77 -24.03
N THR A 507 -45.54 52.18 -24.29
CA THR A 507 -47.03 52.15 -23.96
C THR A 507 -47.66 50.96 -24.78
N THR A 508 -48.79 50.21 -24.55
CA THR A 508 -49.73 49.88 -23.43
C THR A 508 -50.70 48.70 -23.78
N LYS A 509 -51.22 47.98 -22.74
CA LYS A 509 -52.48 47.16 -22.51
C LYS A 509 -53.47 46.70 -23.65
N PRO A 510 -54.25 45.58 -23.49
CA PRO A 510 -55.43 45.42 -22.56
C PRO A 510 -55.40 44.12 -21.66
N THR A 511 -55.90 44.04 -20.40
CA THR A 511 -57.28 44.08 -19.79
C THR A 511 -58.00 42.70 -19.86
N THR A 512 -58.62 42.05 -18.83
CA THR A 512 -59.48 42.48 -17.68
C THR A 512 -59.44 41.55 -16.41
N THR A 513 -60.43 41.71 -15.50
CA THR A 513 -60.88 41.10 -14.20
C THR A 513 -61.11 39.56 -14.09
N THR A 514 -61.13 38.91 -12.90
CA THR A 514 -62.07 39.09 -11.73
C THR A 514 -61.43 38.74 -10.35
N SER A 515 -62.14 38.89 -9.20
CA SER A 515 -61.53 39.35 -7.91
C SER A 515 -61.99 38.74 -6.56
N LYS A 516 -61.04 38.66 -5.60
CA LYS A 516 -61.17 38.68 -4.10
C LYS A 516 -61.88 37.49 -3.39
N PRO A 517 -61.83 37.32 -2.03
CA PRO A 517 -61.35 38.23 -0.96
C PRO A 517 -60.27 37.67 0.02
N THR A 518 -60.10 38.37 1.16
CA THR A 518 -59.09 38.29 2.26
C THR A 518 -59.25 37.03 3.18
N THR A 519 -58.40 36.70 4.18
CA THR A 519 -57.81 37.52 5.28
C THR A 519 -56.65 36.79 6.01
N LYS A 520 -55.94 37.45 6.97
CA LYS A 520 -54.74 36.95 7.69
C LYS A 520 -54.99 36.56 9.17
N THR A 521 -54.34 35.46 9.61
CA THR A 521 -53.85 35.12 10.98
C THR A 521 -54.88 34.96 12.13
N PRO A 522 -54.63 34.05 13.09
CA PRO A 522 -54.46 34.50 14.49
C PRO A 522 -53.38 33.73 15.30
N LYS A 523 -53.08 34.22 16.52
CA LYS A 523 -52.30 33.56 17.60
C LYS A 523 -53.21 33.42 18.87
N PRO A 524 -52.85 32.63 19.92
CA PRO A 524 -53.81 32.04 20.87
C PRO A 524 -53.92 32.71 22.25
N THR A 525 -55.00 32.39 23.00
CA THR A 525 -55.10 32.60 24.47
C THR A 525 -56.14 31.70 25.20
N THR A 526 -55.67 30.85 26.13
CA THR A 526 -56.18 30.55 27.51
C THR A 526 -57.64 30.13 27.88
N ILE A 527 -57.73 29.13 28.81
CA ILE A 527 -58.56 28.98 30.06
C ILE A 527 -59.58 27.78 30.26
N SER A 528 -59.33 27.01 31.34
CA SER A 528 -60.17 26.14 32.26
C SER A 528 -61.12 24.98 31.87
N LYS A 529 -60.84 23.76 32.41
CA LYS A 529 -61.62 22.79 33.29
C LYS A 529 -63.19 22.69 33.23
N PRO A 530 -63.89 21.57 33.65
CA PRO A 530 -63.56 20.64 34.77
C PRO A 530 -64.01 19.12 34.71
N THR A 531 -63.75 18.33 35.79
CA THR A 531 -64.53 17.15 36.35
C THR A 531 -64.74 15.81 35.57
N THR A 532 -64.85 14.57 36.13
CA THR A 532 -64.43 13.88 37.41
C THR A 532 -64.64 12.32 37.35
N LYS A 533 -64.15 11.58 38.36
CA LYS A 533 -64.31 10.14 38.75
C LYS A 533 -63.26 9.17 38.13
N ILE A 534 -62.49 8.31 38.84
CA ILE A 534 -62.61 7.45 40.07
C ILE A 534 -63.24 6.07 39.73
N PRO A 535 -62.69 4.89 40.18
CA PRO A 535 -61.81 4.65 41.35
C PRO A 535 -60.47 3.87 41.12
N LYS A 536 -59.72 3.75 42.23
CA LYS A 536 -58.53 2.89 42.50
C LYS A 536 -58.90 1.97 43.69
N PRO A 537 -58.33 0.75 43.87
CA PRO A 537 -57.24 0.52 44.87
C PRO A 537 -56.31 -0.66 44.44
N ALA A 538 -55.33 -1.25 45.18
CA ALA A 538 -54.64 -0.99 46.47
C ALA A 538 -53.12 -1.33 46.28
N THR A 539 -52.08 -0.71 46.86
CA THR A 539 -51.57 -0.67 48.28
C THR A 539 -51.12 -2.05 48.85
N THR A 540 -50.04 -2.27 49.65
CA THR A 540 -49.06 -1.40 50.37
C THR A 540 -47.82 -2.21 50.89
N THR A 541 -46.58 -1.63 50.92
CA THR A 541 -45.47 -1.81 51.93
C THR A 541 -44.96 -3.24 52.37
N ARG A 542 -43.88 -3.49 53.14
CA ARG A 542 -42.85 -2.69 53.87
C ARG A 542 -41.53 -3.50 54.12
N LYS A 543 -40.39 -2.80 54.18
CA LYS A 543 -39.16 -3.00 55.02
C LYS A 543 -38.79 -4.37 55.69
N SER A 544 -37.71 -4.98 55.18
CA SER A 544 -36.36 -5.19 55.81
C SER A 544 -36.05 -6.15 57.01
N VAL A 545 -34.86 -6.82 56.90
CA VAL A 545 -33.85 -7.25 57.94
C VAL A 545 -33.57 -8.77 58.16
N SER A 546 -32.35 -9.18 57.74
CA SER A 546 -31.36 -10.18 58.24
C SER A 546 -31.58 -11.71 58.45
N THR A 547 -30.40 -12.38 58.50
CA THR A 547 -29.96 -13.54 59.34
C THR A 547 -30.03 -15.02 58.86
N THR A 548 -28.86 -15.50 58.39
CA THR A 548 -28.14 -16.77 58.74
C THR A 548 -28.53 -18.18 58.24
N THR A 549 -27.47 -19.01 58.16
CA THR A 549 -27.24 -20.39 57.66
C THR A 549 -27.87 -21.53 58.51
N PRO A 550 -27.97 -22.82 58.06
CA PRO A 550 -26.82 -23.74 57.89
C PRO A 550 -26.92 -24.83 56.76
N LYS A 551 -26.04 -25.86 56.80
CA LYS A 551 -25.68 -26.84 55.74
C LYS A 551 -25.66 -28.30 56.22
N PRO A 552 -25.96 -29.30 55.36
CA PRO A 552 -25.21 -30.59 55.26
C PRO A 552 -24.84 -30.93 53.77
N THR A 553 -24.09 -31.94 53.28
CA THR A 553 -23.52 -33.26 53.72
C THR A 553 -24.53 -34.44 53.75
N THR A 554 -24.24 -35.72 53.43
CA THR A 554 -22.98 -36.50 53.20
C THR A 554 -23.16 -37.63 52.14
N THR A 555 -22.08 -38.38 51.83
CA THR A 555 -21.88 -39.47 50.85
C THR A 555 -22.53 -40.84 51.21
N PRO A 556 -22.51 -41.89 50.34
CA PRO A 556 -21.41 -42.89 50.33
C PRO A 556 -20.96 -43.44 48.94
N ASN A 557 -19.96 -44.35 48.92
CA ASN A 557 -19.22 -44.88 47.74
C ASN A 557 -19.45 -46.39 47.46
N LEU A 558 -19.09 -46.87 46.26
CA LEU A 558 -17.92 -47.77 45.98
C LEU A 558 -18.16 -48.95 44.97
N THR A 559 -17.21 -49.14 44.02
CA THR A 559 -16.96 -50.37 43.16
C THR A 559 -18.04 -50.78 42.13
N THR A 560 -17.76 -51.48 41.01
CA THR A 560 -16.61 -52.34 40.60
C THR A 560 -16.28 -52.29 39.07
N THR A 561 -15.25 -53.02 38.63
CA THR A 561 -14.67 -53.24 37.25
C THR A 561 -15.67 -53.81 36.20
N THR A 562 -15.42 -53.91 34.86
CA THR A 562 -14.19 -54.15 34.06
C THR A 562 -14.28 -53.70 32.57
N THR A 563 -13.15 -53.75 31.85
CA THR A 563 -12.87 -53.51 30.40
C THR A 563 -13.76 -54.18 29.33
N LEU A 564 -13.83 -53.61 28.10
CA LEU A 564 -13.38 -54.29 26.84
C LEU A 564 -13.30 -53.38 25.57
N LYS A 565 -12.79 -53.95 24.46
CA LYS A 565 -12.30 -53.33 23.20
C LYS A 565 -13.37 -52.76 22.25
N GLN A 566 -12.95 -51.83 21.37
CA GLN A 566 -13.64 -51.52 20.10
C GLN A 566 -13.45 -52.61 19.02
N PRO A 567 -14.41 -52.82 18.11
CA PRO A 567 -14.28 -53.65 16.91
C PRO A 567 -13.81 -52.85 15.65
N PRO A 568 -13.30 -53.53 14.59
CA PRO A 568 -12.74 -52.89 13.39
C PRO A 568 -13.76 -52.64 12.25
N PRO A 569 -13.40 -51.82 11.23
CA PRO A 569 -14.21 -51.66 10.01
C PRO A 569 -14.13 -52.87 9.05
N PRO A 570 -15.11 -53.06 8.14
CA PRO A 570 -15.22 -54.24 7.28
C PRO A 570 -14.36 -54.18 6.00
N SER A 571 -14.14 -55.35 5.38
CA SER A 571 -13.41 -55.50 4.11
C SER A 571 -13.94 -56.64 3.24
N THR A 572 -14.12 -56.39 1.94
CA THR A 572 -14.23 -57.42 0.89
C THR A 572 -13.58 -56.88 -0.40
N THR A 573 -12.49 -57.44 -0.97
CA THR A 573 -12.38 -58.67 -1.81
C THR A 573 -13.24 -58.65 -3.10
N THR A 574 -12.73 -58.94 -4.33
CA THR A 574 -11.35 -59.25 -4.82
C THR A 574 -11.26 -59.04 -6.35
N LYS A 575 -10.06 -58.77 -6.91
CA LYS A 575 -9.40 -59.58 -7.96
C LYS A 575 -8.01 -59.03 -8.35
N THR A 576 -7.25 -59.81 -9.14
CA THR A 576 -5.77 -59.79 -9.14
C THR A 576 -5.16 -60.06 -10.53
N SER A 577 -4.09 -59.36 -10.90
CA SER A 577 -3.07 -59.87 -11.84
C SER A 577 -1.71 -59.16 -11.70
N THR A 578 -0.63 -59.91 -11.94
CA THR A 578 0.79 -59.54 -11.89
C THR A 578 1.23 -58.69 -13.12
N THR A 579 2.47 -58.17 -13.31
CA THR A 579 3.82 -58.64 -12.89
C THR A 579 4.91 -57.54 -13.05
N SER A 580 6.10 -57.80 -12.48
CA SER A 580 7.47 -57.42 -12.92
C SER A 580 8.09 -56.01 -12.71
N ILE A 581 9.25 -56.08 -12.03
CA ILE A 581 10.40 -55.16 -11.81
C ILE A 581 11.32 -55.22 -13.08
N PRO A 582 12.10 -54.19 -13.53
CA PRO A 582 13.25 -53.66 -12.78
C PRO A 582 13.67 -52.18 -12.93
N ASN A 583 14.50 -51.76 -11.96
CA ASN A 583 15.25 -50.49 -11.90
C ASN A 583 16.73 -50.72 -12.32
N PRO A 584 17.43 -49.79 -13.02
CA PRO A 584 18.86 -49.91 -13.33
C PRO A 584 19.79 -49.45 -12.19
N LYS A 585 21.11 -49.59 -12.39
CA LYS A 585 22.21 -49.39 -11.42
C LYS A 585 23.09 -48.20 -11.90
N THR A 586 24.26 -47.79 -11.36
CA THR A 586 25.30 -48.45 -10.54
C THR A 586 26.40 -47.45 -10.06
N LYS A 587 27.05 -47.70 -8.88
CA LYS A 587 28.53 -47.60 -8.59
C LYS A 587 29.32 -46.25 -8.74
N THR A 588 30.46 -45.96 -8.05
CA THR A 588 31.09 -46.36 -6.75
C THR A 588 32.37 -45.51 -6.43
N LEU A 589 32.88 -45.60 -5.18
CA LEU A 589 34.26 -45.30 -4.68
C LEU A 589 34.73 -43.82 -4.70
N THR A 590 35.72 -43.34 -3.89
CA THR A 590 36.22 -43.64 -2.52
C THR A 590 37.34 -42.64 -2.12
N THR A 591 37.32 -42.05 -0.91
CA THR A 591 38.53 -41.78 -0.07
C THR A 591 38.14 -41.38 1.38
N ILE A 592 39.11 -41.26 2.30
CA ILE A 592 38.90 -41.31 3.77
C ILE A 592 39.65 -40.14 4.52
N PRO A 593 39.91 -40.07 5.86
CA PRO A 593 39.43 -38.97 6.70
C PRO A 593 40.52 -38.16 7.46
N THR A 594 40.14 -37.22 8.34
CA THR A 594 40.62 -37.17 9.76
C THR A 594 39.89 -36.12 10.65
N THR A 595 39.52 -36.56 11.87
CA THR A 595 39.47 -35.92 13.24
C THR A 595 39.27 -34.40 13.46
N HIS A 596 38.92 -33.84 14.65
CA HIS A 596 38.68 -34.30 16.04
C HIS A 596 37.30 -33.79 16.54
N ARG A 597 36.44 -34.57 17.22
CA ARG A 597 36.43 -34.99 18.65
C ARG A 597 36.23 -33.87 19.68
N SER A 598 35.10 -33.92 20.39
CA SER A 598 34.74 -33.09 21.56
C SER A 598 35.17 -33.71 22.90
N GLN A 599 35.22 -32.89 23.95
CA GLN A 599 35.10 -33.31 25.35
C GLN A 599 34.30 -32.28 26.17
N SER A 600 33.73 -32.74 27.28
CA SER A 600 33.02 -31.95 28.30
C SER A 600 33.60 -32.28 29.67
N THR A 601 33.54 -31.36 30.62
CA THR A 601 33.81 -31.62 32.04
C THR A 601 33.09 -30.58 32.91
N THR A 602 32.84 -30.94 34.17
CA THR A 602 32.09 -30.14 35.16
C THR A 602 32.75 -30.36 36.52
N ILE A 603 32.75 -29.35 37.41
CA ILE A 603 32.49 -29.46 38.88
C ILE A 603 32.98 -28.23 39.70
N LYS A 604 32.13 -27.80 40.66
CA LYS A 604 32.35 -26.96 41.87
C LYS A 604 32.71 -25.47 41.77
N ASP A 605 31.71 -24.65 42.14
CA ASP A 605 31.67 -23.79 43.34
C ASP A 605 32.96 -23.19 43.91
N LEU A 606 33.01 -21.86 44.00
CA LEU A 606 33.39 -21.11 45.21
C LEU A 606 33.04 -19.61 45.09
N ASN A 607 32.50 -19.02 46.16
CA ASN A 607 32.23 -17.58 46.33
C ASN A 607 32.20 -17.30 47.85
N PRO A 608 32.90 -16.26 48.38
CA PRO A 608 32.15 -15.05 48.75
C PRO A 608 32.96 -13.71 48.74
N LYS A 609 32.25 -12.59 48.50
CA LYS A 609 32.56 -11.19 48.92
C LYS A 609 33.86 -10.57 48.34
N THR A 610 33.83 -9.34 47.81
CA THR A 610 33.54 -8.10 48.57
C THR A 610 33.23 -6.92 47.63
N THR A 611 32.48 -5.94 48.13
CA THR A 611 32.37 -4.57 47.56
C THR A 611 33.41 -3.68 48.26
N PRO A 612 33.87 -2.57 47.64
CA PRO A 612 33.27 -1.29 48.04
C PRO A 612 33.01 -0.31 46.88
N THR A 613 32.36 0.80 47.23
CA THR A 613 31.99 1.95 46.40
C THR A 613 33.18 2.75 45.90
N ASN A 614 32.98 3.53 44.83
CA ASN A 614 32.99 4.99 44.95
C ASN A 614 32.30 5.66 43.75
N GLU A 615 31.44 6.62 44.04
CA GLU A 615 31.10 7.71 43.11
C GLU A 615 32.24 8.74 43.13
N MET A 616 32.42 9.48 42.03
CA MET A 616 32.84 10.88 42.09
C MET A 616 32.46 11.57 40.77
N ASP A 617 31.52 12.50 40.87
CA ASP A 617 31.21 13.50 39.84
C ASP A 617 32.25 14.64 39.88
N PHE A 618 32.48 15.30 38.74
CA PHE A 618 33.07 16.64 38.69
C PHE A 618 32.80 17.32 37.32
N ASP A 619 31.96 18.35 37.34
CA ASP A 619 31.64 19.22 36.20
C ASP A 619 32.52 20.49 36.17
N GLN A 620 32.49 21.21 35.04
CA GLN A 620 33.15 22.50 34.74
C GLN A 620 34.69 22.39 34.58
N ILE A 621 35.35 23.04 33.60
CA ILE A 621 35.26 24.44 33.16
C ILE A 621 35.50 24.58 31.64
N ARG A 622 34.94 25.63 31.01
CA ARG A 622 35.30 26.17 29.67
C ARG A 622 35.63 27.69 29.80
N PRO A 623 36.02 28.41 28.73
CA PRO A 623 37.23 28.25 27.91
C PRO A 623 38.00 29.60 27.79
N GLN A 624 39.14 29.64 27.09
CA GLN A 624 39.70 30.89 26.54
C GLN A 624 40.20 30.72 25.08
N TRP A 625 40.51 31.83 24.41
CA TRP A 625 40.66 31.95 22.95
C TRP A 625 42.07 32.49 22.54
N LEU A 626 42.26 32.76 21.23
CA LEU A 626 43.44 33.37 20.56
C LEU A 626 44.67 32.43 20.39
N THR A 627 45.47 32.47 19.30
CA THR A 627 45.32 33.03 17.93
C THR A 627 46.25 32.29 16.93
N LEU A 628 46.13 32.56 15.62
CA LEU A 628 47.09 32.15 14.57
C LEU A 628 48.34 33.07 14.49
N ALA A 629 49.27 32.70 13.59
CA ALA A 629 50.50 33.38 13.14
C ALA A 629 51.77 33.09 14.00
N GLU A 630 52.99 32.91 13.45
CA GLU A 630 53.41 32.89 12.03
C GLU A 630 54.78 32.19 11.81
N PHE A 631 55.11 31.90 10.53
CA PHE A 631 56.41 31.58 9.89
C PHE A 631 57.50 30.69 10.55
N GLY A 632 58.04 29.75 9.76
CA GLY A 632 59.26 28.98 10.08
C GLY A 632 59.75 28.11 8.92
N VAL A 633 60.53 28.67 8.00
CA VAL A 633 60.98 27.99 6.76
C VAL A 633 62.13 27.00 7.01
N ILE A 634 61.97 25.76 6.56
CA ILE A 634 63.05 24.91 6.05
C ILE A 634 62.59 24.30 4.72
N GLY A 635 63.39 24.45 3.66
CA GLY A 635 63.20 23.76 2.38
C GLY A 635 64.41 22.90 2.03
N GLY A 636 64.41 22.26 0.85
CA GLY A 636 65.65 21.78 0.23
C GLY A 636 65.88 20.28 0.09
N VAL A 637 64.84 19.45 -0.05
CA VAL A 637 64.99 18.15 -0.76
C VAL A 637 63.92 18.03 -1.84
N ALA A 638 64.22 18.59 -3.01
CA ALA A 638 63.45 18.42 -4.24
C ALA A 638 64.39 17.94 -5.36
N VAL A 639 63.81 17.37 -6.42
CA VAL A 639 64.49 16.92 -7.65
C VAL A 639 65.45 15.73 -7.46
N VAL A 640 64.91 14.51 -7.63
CA VAL A 640 65.57 13.40 -8.36
C VAL A 640 64.59 12.23 -8.61
N LEU A 641 63.66 11.95 -7.68
CA LEU A 641 62.76 10.78 -7.73
C LEU A 641 61.38 10.99 -8.41
N LEU A 642 61.24 11.97 -9.30
CA LEU A 642 60.02 12.13 -10.14
C LEU A 642 60.29 12.09 -11.67
N GLY A 643 61.50 11.68 -12.09
CA GLY A 643 61.83 11.49 -13.50
C GLY A 643 61.61 10.07 -14.06
N ALA A 644 61.48 9.05 -13.20
CA ALA A 644 61.65 7.64 -13.59
C ALA A 644 60.35 6.85 -13.88
N LEU A 645 59.18 7.33 -13.42
CA LEU A 645 57.91 6.61 -13.60
C LEU A 645 57.08 7.07 -14.81
N GLY A 646 57.39 8.24 -15.38
CA GLY A 646 56.70 8.77 -16.57
C GLY A 646 57.00 8.04 -17.89
N MET A 647 57.91 7.06 -17.89
CA MET A 647 58.45 6.47 -19.13
C MET A 647 58.06 4.99 -19.37
N CYS A 648 57.25 4.38 -18.50
CA CYS A 648 56.78 3.00 -18.70
C CYS A 648 55.43 2.93 -19.45
N CYS A 649 54.50 3.86 -19.18
CA CYS A 649 53.13 3.81 -19.72
C CYS A 649 53.03 4.05 -21.25
N LYS A 650 54.07 4.59 -21.91
CA LYS A 650 54.04 4.89 -23.35
C LYS A 650 54.43 3.70 -24.26
N ARG A 651 54.75 2.53 -23.70
CA ARG A 651 55.02 1.30 -24.46
C ARG A 651 53.91 0.23 -24.39
N CYS A 652 52.97 0.35 -23.45
CA CYS A 652 51.80 -0.53 -23.38
C CYS A 652 50.63 -0.09 -24.26
N TRP A 653 50.57 1.19 -24.66
CA TRP A 653 49.53 1.73 -25.57
C TRP A 653 49.68 1.28 -27.04
N GLY A 654 50.72 0.51 -27.37
CA GLY A 654 51.05 0.10 -28.74
C GLY A 654 50.60 -1.31 -29.14
N LEU A 655 49.89 -2.05 -28.27
CA LEU A 655 49.56 -3.47 -28.48
C LEU A 655 48.08 -3.82 -28.19
N ILE A 656 47.19 -2.83 -28.12
CA ILE A 656 45.73 -3.03 -28.01
C ILE A 656 45.04 -2.17 -29.09
N LYS A 657 45.22 -2.54 -30.37
CA LYS A 657 44.45 -1.97 -31.49
C LYS A 657 44.37 -2.82 -32.77
N ASN A 658 44.72 -4.11 -32.71
CA ASN A 658 44.77 -5.02 -33.85
C ASN A 658 44.24 -6.41 -33.41
N ARG A 659 42.99 -6.51 -32.92
CA ARG A 659 42.37 -7.81 -32.63
C ARG A 659 40.84 -7.85 -32.55
N ASP A 660 40.16 -6.90 -33.20
CA ASP A 660 38.70 -6.71 -33.15
C ASP A 660 38.12 -6.53 -34.57
N ASP A 661 38.51 -7.40 -35.52
CA ASP A 661 38.14 -7.31 -36.95
C ASP A 661 37.64 -8.65 -37.58
N ASP A 662 37.57 -9.76 -36.82
CA ASP A 662 37.33 -11.12 -37.37
C ASP A 662 35.96 -11.76 -37.03
N ASP A 663 35.16 -11.21 -36.10
CA ASP A 663 33.96 -11.88 -35.55
C ASP A 663 32.61 -11.50 -36.24
N ASP A 664 32.58 -10.51 -37.14
CA ASP A 664 31.31 -9.96 -37.71
C ASP A 664 30.76 -10.70 -38.95
N GLU A 665 31.55 -11.51 -39.68
CA GLU A 665 31.08 -12.13 -40.95
C GLU A 665 30.12 -13.33 -40.76
N GLU A 666 30.29 -14.18 -39.74
CA GLU A 666 29.41 -15.37 -39.55
C GLU A 666 27.96 -14.96 -39.23
N ASP A 667 27.77 -13.87 -38.49
CA ASP A 667 26.45 -13.45 -38.00
C ASP A 667 25.63 -12.71 -39.09
N GLU A 668 26.26 -12.22 -40.17
CA GLU A 668 25.55 -11.70 -41.36
C GLU A 668 25.03 -12.84 -42.25
N GLU A 669 25.80 -13.93 -42.44
CA GLU A 669 25.35 -15.08 -43.24
C GLU A 669 24.17 -15.82 -42.57
N LEU A 670 24.19 -15.93 -41.24
CA LEU A 670 23.07 -16.45 -40.44
C LEU A 670 21.80 -15.61 -40.61
N ARG A 671 21.91 -14.27 -40.64
CA ARG A 671 20.78 -13.36 -40.92
C ARG A 671 20.24 -13.53 -42.35
N ARG A 672 21.12 -13.69 -43.35
CA ARG A 672 20.72 -13.93 -44.75
C ARG A 672 20.00 -15.28 -44.93
N ARG A 673 20.49 -16.36 -44.31
CA ARG A 673 19.85 -17.69 -44.39
C ARG A 673 18.45 -17.72 -43.78
N ARG A 674 18.15 -16.91 -42.76
CA ARG A 674 16.80 -16.83 -42.16
C ARG A 674 15.76 -16.14 -43.04
N ARG A 675 16.12 -15.15 -43.86
CA ARG A 675 15.16 -14.42 -44.73
C ARG A 675 14.62 -15.26 -45.90
N ASN A 676 15.36 -16.26 -46.39
CA ASN A 676 14.97 -17.04 -47.58
C ASN A 676 14.02 -18.21 -47.33
N LYS A 677 13.60 -18.50 -46.08
CA LYS A 677 12.76 -19.67 -45.76
C LYS A 677 11.27 -19.37 -45.49
N ALA A 678 10.81 -18.15 -45.76
CA ALA A 678 9.44 -17.69 -45.55
C ALA A 678 8.72 -17.29 -46.85
N ARG A 679 8.40 -18.27 -47.72
CA ARG A 679 7.53 -18.06 -48.90
C ARG A 679 6.59 -19.25 -49.12
N LEU A 680 5.29 -18.98 -48.92
CA LEU A 680 4.11 -19.82 -49.23
C LEU A 680 3.98 -21.12 -48.38
N ALA A 681 2.78 -21.69 -48.20
CA ALA A 681 1.54 -21.47 -48.97
C ALA A 681 0.24 -21.33 -48.14
N LEU A 682 -0.66 -20.48 -48.69
CA LEU A 682 -2.13 -20.61 -48.83
C LEU A 682 -2.96 -21.27 -47.72
N GLY A 683 -3.98 -20.54 -47.22
CA GLY A 683 -5.06 -21.14 -46.42
C GLY A 683 -6.02 -20.15 -45.75
N ALA A 684 -6.80 -19.38 -46.50
CA ALA A 684 -7.82 -18.46 -45.96
C ALA A 684 -9.23 -18.83 -46.42
N PRO A 685 -10.25 -18.60 -45.56
CA PRO A 685 -11.53 -18.08 -46.04
C PRO A 685 -11.93 -16.80 -45.29
N SER A 686 -12.44 -15.81 -46.02
CA SER A 686 -12.96 -14.55 -45.45
C SER A 686 -14.44 -14.64 -45.09
N ILE A 687 -14.90 -13.78 -44.18
CA ILE A 687 -16.19 -13.07 -44.32
C ILE A 687 -16.08 -11.67 -43.67
N ARG A 688 -16.96 -10.74 -44.08
CA ARG A 688 -16.79 -9.28 -43.90
C ARG A 688 -17.44 -8.74 -42.61
N PRO A 689 -17.02 -7.57 -42.12
CA PRO A 689 -17.82 -6.77 -41.19
C PRO A 689 -19.08 -6.20 -41.88
N MET A 690 -20.10 -5.90 -41.08
CA MET A 690 -21.25 -5.08 -41.46
C MET A 690 -21.47 -4.02 -40.39
N TYR A 691 -21.54 -2.76 -40.83
CA TYR A 691 -22.04 -1.63 -40.03
C TYR A 691 -23.52 -1.43 -40.32
N GLN A 692 -24.30 -1.17 -39.28
CA GLN A 692 -25.38 -0.17 -39.27
C GLN A 692 -25.58 0.32 -37.83
#